data_AF-A0A7W6MQ10-F1
#
_entry.id   AF-A0A7W6MQ10-F1
#
_cell.length_a   1.000
_cell.length_b   1.000
_cell.length_c   1.000
_cell.angle_alpha   90.00
_cell.angle_beta   90.00
_cell.angle_gamma   90.00
#
_symmetry.space_group_name_H-M   'P 1'
#
loop_
_entity.id
_entity.type
_entity.pdbx_description
1 polymer ?
#
loop_
_entity_poly.entity_id
_entity_poly.type
_entity_poly.pdbx_seq_one_letter_code
_entity_poly.pdbx_strand_id
1 'polypeptide(L)'
;MERRPAAVLIADVVGYSRLSQINEEETRRRFGADLKEIFEPQIEANQGRLIKTMGDGILAEFGSVVRALASALAIQEAEAERNAGLAPDRRLEFRIGINLGDVIVEDDDIHGTGVNIAARLQVLAPPGGIVLSGTAYDHVAQTPGVHFQNLGTKVLKNIADPVRAYAAVRDAGAENVAARSPVLGSIAVRRGWAVPAGILVLVLCAVGYWWAGSSPQTAEPGGNVAVAATSAEPSLVVLPFDNIGDDKDQAYLADGMTEDLTTELARIPGLFVASRNAAFTYKGQPTRPAEIARDLGVIYILEGSVRRVGDDMRINAQLIDARSGGHLWAERFDGSWAEVFSLQDDVLANVSSALKLRLVPTAQAMEQAGGTDDSAAYDLYLQGQDRARGEQPKDFADAAALFRRALAVDPDFGRAAAELAFVYWNAWNVPEREMALRLSNEEMLPEIYRLLADAERHPSAAFYQLTAELLTQARDSEGAIRAAESAIAIDPSDPYTYHALSMALSFAGRPVDAERFLVAASRLEPAPSDWRRYLFGLAYFGQGRLDDARAILLDIDDETGEYWSRLLRLPLLIAATAELGQAGETDRYKQMMQATLSSKSEATPSLLLAQGFYPYRQSADRERVMAGLRKAGVPELPFDIDDRLGDRLTGAEIRELLFGHTIRGVTSDGQIYERETGHDGQALVRIGSHAEEVVTTAIDGDAVCVWSYIWGDMCGAVLRNPDGAPETFDEYELVFPYSRRAFSVVEEASGDTLTAAPG
;
A
#
# COMPACT_ATOMS: atom_id res chain seq x y z
N MET A 1 -11.66 23.57 27.61
CA MET A 1 -11.62 23.45 26.15
C MET A 1 -12.30 24.68 25.56
N GLU A 2 -11.50 25.61 25.03
CA GLU A 2 -11.98 26.88 24.47
C GLU A 2 -11.78 26.86 22.95
N ARG A 3 -12.81 27.22 22.19
CA ARG A 3 -12.72 27.38 20.73
C ARG A 3 -12.70 28.84 20.37
N ARG A 4 -11.70 29.27 19.60
CA ARG A 4 -11.61 30.64 19.09
C ARG A 4 -11.01 30.69 17.69
N PRO A 5 -11.34 31.70 16.88
CA PRO A 5 -10.65 31.94 15.63
C PRO A 5 -9.21 32.39 15.91
N ALA A 6 -8.25 31.82 15.20
CA ALA A 6 -6.85 32.23 15.25
C ALA A 6 -6.20 32.15 13.87
N ALA A 7 -5.21 33.03 13.62
CA ALA A 7 -4.34 32.89 12.47
C ALA A 7 -3.18 31.96 12.85
N VAL A 8 -3.06 30.84 12.14
CA VAL A 8 -2.07 29.80 12.39
C VAL A 8 -1.03 29.83 11.29
N LEU A 9 0.25 29.84 11.68
CA LEU A 9 1.40 29.75 10.81
C LEU A 9 2.12 28.43 11.10
N ILE A 10 2.35 27.64 10.04
CA ILE A 10 3.19 26.45 10.10
C ILE A 10 4.35 26.60 9.12
N ALA A 11 5.56 26.40 9.61
CA ALA A 11 6.77 26.39 8.80
C ALA A 11 7.47 25.05 8.92
N ASP A 12 8.14 24.60 7.86
CA ASP A 12 8.91 23.35 7.87
C ASP A 12 10.02 23.38 6.81
N VAL A 13 11.12 22.67 7.06
CA VAL A 13 12.36 22.73 6.27
C VAL A 13 12.29 21.81 5.05
N VAL A 14 12.68 22.31 3.89
CA VAL A 14 12.75 21.54 2.65
C VAL A 14 13.91 20.54 2.71
N GLY A 15 13.56 19.25 2.69
CA GLY A 15 14.55 18.18 2.58
C GLY A 15 15.41 18.01 3.83
N TYR A 16 14.88 18.33 5.02
CA TYR A 16 15.58 18.20 6.29
C TYR A 16 16.22 16.82 6.48
N SER A 17 15.52 15.73 6.14
CA SER A 17 16.05 14.36 6.25
C SER A 17 17.31 14.15 5.41
N ARG A 18 17.39 14.74 4.20
CA ARG A 18 18.59 14.67 3.35
C ARG A 18 19.75 15.46 3.96
N LEU A 19 19.48 16.64 4.50
CA LEU A 19 20.50 17.47 5.16
C LEU A 19 21.03 16.77 6.43
N SER A 20 20.13 16.15 7.19
CA SER A 20 20.46 15.36 8.38
C SER A 20 21.28 14.11 8.06
N GLN A 21 21.04 13.44 6.93
CA GLN A 21 21.85 12.31 6.48
C GLN A 21 23.30 12.70 6.14
N ILE A 22 23.50 13.93 5.65
CA ILE A 22 24.85 14.44 5.34
C ILE A 22 25.58 14.81 6.64
N ASN A 23 24.91 15.54 7.54
CA ASN A 23 25.43 15.90 8.85
C ASN A 23 24.31 16.31 9.81
N GLU A 24 23.88 15.38 10.65
CA GLU A 24 22.78 15.56 11.61
C GLU A 24 23.08 16.64 12.65
N GLU A 25 24.27 16.63 13.23
CA GLU A 25 24.66 17.56 14.29
C GLU A 25 24.68 19.01 13.79
N GLU A 26 25.24 19.25 12.60
CA GLU A 26 25.29 20.58 12.00
C GLU A 26 23.92 21.07 11.54
N THR A 27 23.09 20.19 10.98
CA THR A 27 21.73 20.52 10.53
C THR A 27 20.85 20.91 11.72
N ARG A 28 20.90 20.14 12.81
CA ARG A 28 20.13 20.41 14.03
C ARG A 28 20.61 21.67 14.75
N ARG A 29 21.93 21.89 14.81
CA ARG A 29 22.52 23.11 15.39
C ARG A 29 22.05 24.36 14.64
N ARG A 30 22.01 24.29 13.30
CA ARG A 30 21.57 25.40 12.46
C ARG A 30 20.07 25.65 12.54
N PHE A 31 19.24 24.62 12.49
CA PHE A 31 17.80 24.77 12.72
C PHE A 31 17.52 25.41 14.09
N GLY A 32 18.25 24.99 15.14
CA GLY A 32 18.14 25.61 16.46
C GLY A 32 18.59 27.09 16.50
N ALA A 33 19.56 27.48 15.66
CA ALA A 33 19.98 28.87 15.51
C ALA A 33 18.96 29.69 14.70
N ASP A 34 18.40 29.14 13.63
CA ASP A 34 17.36 29.78 12.83
C ASP A 34 16.09 29.99 13.68
N LEU A 35 15.72 29.01 14.51
CA LEU A 35 14.60 29.13 15.44
C LEU A 35 14.78 30.30 16.42
N LYS A 36 15.94 30.39 17.08
CA LYS A 36 16.20 31.41 18.12
C LYS A 36 16.54 32.80 17.58
N GLU A 37 17.21 32.87 16.44
CA GLU A 37 17.75 34.13 15.91
C GLU A 37 16.84 34.75 14.83
N ILE A 38 15.99 33.94 14.17
CA ILE A 38 15.08 34.40 13.12
C ILE A 38 13.63 34.21 13.53
N PHE A 39 13.19 32.99 13.82
CA PHE A 39 11.76 32.71 14.02
C PHE A 39 11.20 33.36 15.30
N GLU A 40 11.79 33.10 16.47
CA GLU A 40 11.33 33.65 17.74
C GLU A 40 11.25 35.20 17.70
N PRO A 41 12.29 35.95 17.27
CA PRO A 41 12.22 37.41 17.20
C PRO A 41 11.15 37.94 16.23
N GLN A 42 10.97 37.30 15.06
CA GLN A 42 9.98 37.75 14.08
C GLN A 42 8.55 37.45 14.52
N ILE A 43 8.32 36.30 15.15
CA ILE A 43 7.02 35.94 15.73
C ILE A 43 6.66 36.93 16.85
N GLU A 44 7.58 37.20 17.78
CA GLU A 44 7.35 38.14 18.88
C GLU A 44 7.16 39.58 18.41
N ALA A 45 7.99 40.06 17.46
CA ALA A 45 7.88 41.41 16.90
C ALA A 45 6.51 41.65 16.23
N ASN A 46 5.92 40.60 15.68
CA ASN A 46 4.59 40.63 15.07
C ASN A 46 3.47 40.21 16.05
N GLN A 47 3.73 40.19 17.36
CA GLN A 47 2.76 39.82 18.40
C GLN A 47 2.12 38.45 18.18
N GLY A 48 2.89 37.51 17.66
CA GLY A 48 2.56 36.09 17.63
C GLY A 48 3.10 35.37 18.86
N ARG A 49 2.63 34.13 19.06
CA ARG A 49 3.13 33.21 20.08
C ARG A 49 3.60 31.93 19.41
N LEU A 50 4.86 31.56 19.62
CA LEU A 50 5.35 30.24 19.27
C LEU A 50 4.67 29.21 20.18
N ILE A 51 4.00 28.23 19.60
CA ILE A 51 3.30 27.19 20.35
C ILE A 51 4.23 26.02 20.63
N LYS A 52 4.80 25.43 19.57
CA LYS A 52 5.73 24.31 19.67
C LYS A 52 6.53 24.10 18.39
N THR A 53 7.58 23.31 18.51
CA THR A 53 8.34 22.73 17.40
C THR A 53 7.98 21.26 17.21
N MET A 54 7.78 20.82 15.97
CA MET A 54 7.40 19.46 15.58
C MET A 54 8.56 18.83 14.80
N GLY A 55 9.68 18.57 15.46
CA GLY A 55 10.91 18.16 14.79
C GLY A 55 11.55 19.33 14.04
N ASP A 56 11.46 19.32 12.72
CA ASP A 56 11.84 20.38 11.77
C ASP A 56 10.70 21.35 11.43
N GLY A 57 9.49 21.09 11.95
CA GLY A 57 8.33 21.97 11.84
C GLY A 57 8.22 22.99 12.98
N ILE A 58 7.61 24.14 12.70
CA ILE A 58 7.37 25.24 13.64
C ILE A 58 5.88 25.60 13.58
N LEU A 59 5.21 25.65 14.73
CA LEU A 59 3.81 26.07 14.86
C LEU A 59 3.73 27.37 15.68
N ALA A 60 3.16 28.41 15.08
CA ALA A 60 2.93 29.68 15.74
C ALA A 60 1.49 30.17 15.53
N GLU A 61 0.97 30.90 16.52
CA GLU A 61 -0.33 31.55 16.42
C GLU A 61 -0.23 33.07 16.45
N PHE A 62 -1.17 33.73 15.80
CA PHE A 62 -1.28 35.18 15.75
C PHE A 62 -2.73 35.59 15.95
N GLY A 63 -2.93 36.73 16.61
CA GLY A 63 -4.25 37.37 16.72
C GLY A 63 -4.75 38.00 15.42
N SER A 64 -3.95 38.02 14.35
CA SER A 64 -4.31 38.60 13.05
C SER A 64 -3.52 37.95 11.91
N VAL A 65 -4.20 37.71 10.78
CA VAL A 65 -3.57 37.19 9.56
C VAL A 65 -2.55 38.18 8.98
N VAL A 66 -2.80 39.49 9.11
CA VAL A 66 -1.86 40.53 8.65
C VAL A 66 -0.51 40.38 9.35
N ARG A 67 -0.53 40.09 10.66
CA ARG A 67 0.67 39.89 11.47
C ARG A 67 1.36 38.57 11.15
N ALA A 68 0.59 37.49 10.97
CA ALA A 68 1.12 36.21 10.54
C ALA A 68 1.85 36.34 9.18
N LEU A 69 1.25 37.04 8.22
CA LEU A 69 1.86 37.27 6.90
C LEU A 69 3.10 38.15 7.00
N ALA A 70 3.07 39.24 7.78
CA ALA A 70 4.23 40.10 7.99
C ALA A 70 5.40 39.33 8.62
N SER A 71 5.12 38.50 9.62
CA SER A 71 6.11 37.61 10.24
C SER A 71 6.67 36.61 9.23
N ALA A 72 5.82 35.96 8.44
CA ALA A 72 6.26 34.98 7.45
C ALA A 72 7.16 35.61 6.36
N LEU A 73 6.82 36.80 5.89
CA LEU A 73 7.63 37.53 4.91
C LEU A 73 9.00 37.91 5.47
N ALA A 74 9.05 38.41 6.70
CA ALA A 74 10.30 38.77 7.36
C ALA A 74 11.18 37.54 7.64
N ILE A 75 10.57 36.40 8.01
CA ILE A 75 11.28 35.13 8.18
C ILE A 75 11.90 34.68 6.85
N GLN A 76 11.13 34.66 5.76
CA GLN A 76 11.66 34.23 4.45
C GLN A 76 12.77 35.15 3.94
N GLU A 77 12.69 36.46 4.23
CA GLU A 77 13.73 37.43 3.87
C GLU A 77 15.03 37.18 4.66
N ALA A 78 14.93 37.04 5.98
CA ALA A 78 16.08 36.75 6.85
C ALA A 78 16.74 35.40 6.50
N GLU A 79 15.94 34.38 6.18
CA GLU A 79 16.43 33.08 5.73
C GLU A 79 17.10 33.16 4.36
N ALA A 80 16.55 33.94 3.42
CA ALA A 80 17.18 34.15 2.12
C ALA A 80 18.55 34.84 2.25
N GLU A 81 18.66 35.85 3.12
CA GLU A 81 19.94 36.52 3.42
C GLU A 81 20.95 35.58 4.07
N ARG A 82 20.53 34.79 5.06
CA ARG A 82 21.38 33.79 5.73
C ARG A 82 21.85 32.70 4.76
N ASN A 83 21.00 32.29 3.82
CA ASN A 83 21.31 31.27 2.82
C ASN A 83 22.10 31.79 1.60
N ALA A 84 22.17 33.11 1.38
CA ALA A 84 22.83 33.71 0.21
C ALA A 84 24.32 33.35 0.09
N GLY A 85 25.00 33.14 1.22
CA GLY A 85 26.41 32.75 1.27
C GLY A 85 26.68 31.25 1.24
N LEU A 86 25.64 30.41 1.16
CA LEU A 86 25.75 28.95 1.28
C LEU A 86 25.52 28.24 -0.05
N ALA A 87 26.21 27.12 -0.24
CA ALA A 87 25.97 26.20 -1.35
C ALA A 87 24.55 25.61 -1.27
N PRO A 88 23.86 25.36 -2.40
CA PRO A 88 22.45 24.93 -2.42
C PRO A 88 22.16 23.68 -1.59
N ASP A 89 23.10 22.74 -1.56
CA ASP A 89 23.04 21.49 -0.81
C ASP A 89 23.15 21.66 0.71
N ARG A 90 23.48 22.88 1.17
CA ARG A 90 23.60 23.27 2.58
C ARG A 90 22.58 24.33 3.00
N ARG A 91 21.65 24.75 2.15
CA ARG A 91 20.66 25.78 2.53
C ARG A 91 19.54 25.18 3.38
N LEU A 92 19.09 25.92 4.38
CA LEU A 92 17.86 25.59 5.13
C LEU A 92 16.74 26.47 4.57
N GLU A 93 16.00 25.92 3.61
CA GLU A 93 14.89 26.64 2.99
C GLU A 93 13.59 26.22 3.67
N PHE A 94 12.82 27.20 4.15
CA PHE A 94 11.56 26.95 4.82
C PHE A 94 10.39 27.11 3.85
N ARG A 95 9.37 26.27 4.04
CA ARG A 95 8.05 26.40 3.43
C ARG A 95 7.08 26.86 4.50
N ILE A 96 6.22 27.84 4.21
CA ILE A 96 5.28 28.39 5.19
C ILE A 96 3.85 28.28 4.69
N GLY A 97 2.95 27.81 5.56
CA GLY A 97 1.51 27.78 5.37
C GLY A 97 0.79 28.65 6.40
N ILE A 98 -0.17 29.47 5.96
CA ILE A 98 -0.97 30.34 6.83
C ILE A 98 -2.45 30.05 6.63
N ASN A 99 -3.18 29.85 7.73
CA ASN A 99 -4.63 29.70 7.71
C ASN A 99 -5.30 30.56 8.79
N LEU A 100 -6.52 31.03 8.50
CA LEU A 100 -7.43 31.61 9.48
C LEU A 100 -8.61 30.66 9.67
N GLY A 101 -8.81 30.16 10.89
CA GLY A 101 -9.92 29.28 11.20
C GLY A 101 -10.03 29.00 12.70
N ASP A 102 -11.02 28.18 13.06
CA ASP A 102 -11.24 27.79 14.44
C ASP A 102 -10.13 26.85 14.94
N VAL A 103 -9.57 27.19 16.08
CA VAL A 103 -8.64 26.36 16.83
C VAL A 103 -9.22 26.04 18.20
N ILE A 104 -8.94 24.83 18.66
CA ILE A 104 -9.21 24.37 20.01
C ILE A 104 -7.94 24.63 20.81
N VAL A 105 -8.07 25.44 21.87
CA VAL A 105 -6.98 25.72 22.80
C VAL A 105 -7.11 24.77 23.99
N GLU A 106 -6.03 24.03 24.26
CA GLU A 106 -5.88 23.15 25.41
C GLU A 106 -4.53 23.47 26.06
N ASP A 107 -4.56 24.01 27.27
CA ASP A 107 -3.40 24.56 27.98
C ASP A 107 -2.63 25.60 27.12
N ASP A 108 -1.36 25.33 26.82
CA ASP A 108 -0.49 26.16 25.98
C ASP A 108 -0.43 25.69 24.50
N ASP A 109 -1.16 24.64 24.12
CA ASP A 109 -1.18 24.06 22.76
C ASP A 109 -2.46 24.41 21.99
N ILE A 110 -2.39 24.29 20.65
CA ILE A 110 -3.51 24.51 19.75
C ILE A 110 -3.69 23.32 18.79
N HIS A 111 -4.94 22.89 18.62
CA HIS A 111 -5.31 21.78 17.75
C HIS A 111 -6.60 22.06 16.97
N GLY A 112 -6.88 21.21 15.97
CA GLY A 112 -8.14 21.24 15.22
C GLY A 112 -7.96 21.57 13.73
N THR A 113 -9.08 21.68 13.03
CA THR A 113 -9.14 21.85 11.57
C THR A 113 -8.32 23.03 11.09
N GLY A 114 -8.30 24.15 11.84
CA GLY A 114 -7.52 25.33 11.51
C GLY A 114 -6.01 25.08 11.40
N VAL A 115 -5.47 24.25 12.29
CA VAL A 115 -4.05 23.85 12.33
C VAL A 115 -3.75 22.87 11.19
N ASN A 116 -4.64 21.90 10.96
CA ASN A 116 -4.48 20.92 9.88
C ASN A 116 -4.47 21.59 8.50
N ILE A 117 -5.35 22.57 8.24
CA ILE A 117 -5.35 23.32 6.99
C ILE A 117 -4.02 24.06 6.78
N ALA A 118 -3.50 24.76 7.80
CA ALA A 118 -2.21 25.45 7.71
C ALA A 118 -1.06 24.49 7.37
N ALA A 119 -1.05 23.30 7.99
CA ALA A 119 -0.02 22.28 7.75
C ALA A 119 -0.07 21.77 6.30
N ARG A 120 -1.27 21.58 5.75
CA ARG A 120 -1.42 21.14 4.36
C ARG A 120 -1.07 22.24 3.35
N LEU A 121 -1.35 23.50 3.68
CA LEU A 121 -0.97 24.64 2.83
C LEU A 121 0.55 24.82 2.79
N GLN A 122 1.24 24.59 3.91
CA GLN A 122 2.70 24.63 3.97
C GLN A 122 3.35 23.68 2.95
N VAL A 123 2.80 22.46 2.80
CA VAL A 123 3.32 21.47 1.84
C VAL A 123 3.19 21.94 0.39
N LEU A 124 2.21 22.79 0.09
CA LEU A 124 2.01 23.36 -1.25
C LEU A 124 2.96 24.51 -1.56
N ALA A 125 3.64 25.07 -0.56
CA ALA A 125 4.58 26.16 -0.77
C ALA A 125 5.86 25.66 -1.46
N PRO A 126 6.39 26.37 -2.47
CA PRO A 126 7.74 26.10 -2.97
C PRO A 126 8.79 26.41 -1.89
N PRO A 127 10.04 25.93 -2.01
CA PRO A 127 11.12 26.33 -1.11
C PRO A 127 11.25 27.85 -1.02
N GLY A 128 11.26 28.41 0.21
CA GLY A 128 11.23 29.85 0.44
C GLY A 128 9.86 30.51 0.24
N GLY A 129 8.82 29.72 -0.06
CA GLY A 129 7.47 30.19 -0.39
C GLY A 129 6.53 30.30 0.81
N ILE A 130 5.46 31.07 0.62
CA ILE A 130 4.36 31.24 1.58
C ILE A 130 3.04 30.96 0.87
N VAL A 131 2.22 30.06 1.41
CA VAL A 131 0.87 29.76 0.88
C VAL A 131 -0.19 30.02 1.94
N LEU A 132 -1.26 30.72 1.54
CA LEU A 132 -2.37 31.13 2.39
C LEU A 132 -3.66 30.40 1.98
N SER A 133 -4.52 30.14 2.96
CA SER A 133 -5.91 29.74 2.71
C SER A 133 -6.71 30.92 2.12
N GLY A 134 -7.85 30.62 1.51
CA GLY A 134 -8.78 31.65 1.04
C GLY A 134 -9.27 32.55 2.17
N THR A 135 -9.58 31.97 3.33
CA THR A 135 -10.00 32.73 4.51
C THR A 135 -8.90 33.65 5.02
N ALA A 136 -7.63 33.25 4.94
CA ALA A 136 -6.51 34.12 5.26
C ALA A 136 -6.33 35.22 4.19
N TYR A 137 -6.33 34.83 2.91
CA TYR A 137 -6.18 35.73 1.76
C TYR A 137 -7.22 36.86 1.77
N ASP A 138 -8.48 36.56 2.04
CA ASP A 138 -9.57 37.54 2.01
C ASP A 138 -9.32 38.72 2.99
N HIS A 139 -8.52 38.53 4.03
CA HIS A 139 -8.13 39.56 5.00
C HIS A 139 -6.86 40.35 4.62
N VAL A 140 -6.02 39.82 3.71
CA VAL A 140 -4.69 40.37 3.37
C VAL A 140 -4.52 40.68 1.89
N ALA A 141 -5.56 40.50 1.07
CA ALA A 141 -5.53 40.70 -0.38
C ALA A 141 -5.05 42.09 -0.83
N GLN A 142 -5.21 43.11 0.03
CA GLN A 142 -4.79 44.50 -0.23
C GLN A 142 -3.46 44.87 0.44
N THR A 143 -2.67 43.90 0.89
CA THR A 143 -1.38 44.17 1.54
C THR A 143 -0.39 44.80 0.54
N PRO A 144 0.11 46.02 0.78
CA PRO A 144 1.02 46.69 -0.15
C PRO A 144 2.33 45.92 -0.35
N GLY A 145 2.80 45.83 -1.60
CA GLY A 145 4.08 45.20 -1.95
C GLY A 145 4.07 43.67 -2.00
N VAL A 146 2.90 43.04 -1.90
CA VAL A 146 2.73 41.58 -2.00
C VAL A 146 1.68 41.29 -3.07
N HIS A 147 2.04 40.43 -4.02
CA HIS A 147 1.14 39.86 -5.01
C HIS A 147 0.74 38.45 -4.60
N PHE A 148 -0.52 38.08 -4.84
CA PHE A 148 -1.02 36.75 -4.51
C PHE A 148 -1.37 35.99 -5.79
N GLN A 149 -0.66 34.90 -6.04
CA GLN A 149 -0.96 33.99 -7.13
C GLN A 149 -2.04 33.00 -6.68
N ASN A 150 -3.16 32.96 -7.40
CA ASN A 150 -4.21 32.00 -7.13
C ASN A 150 -3.77 30.58 -7.55
N LEU A 151 -3.73 29.64 -6.61
CA LEU A 151 -3.39 28.23 -6.85
C LEU A 151 -4.63 27.35 -7.10
N GLY A 152 -5.82 27.96 -7.11
CA GLY A 152 -7.10 27.32 -7.26
C GLY A 152 -7.65 26.74 -5.96
N THR A 153 -8.76 26.05 -6.08
CA THR A 153 -9.36 25.28 -4.99
C THR A 153 -8.62 23.94 -4.85
N LYS A 154 -8.20 23.62 -3.62
CA LYS A 154 -7.50 22.37 -3.28
C LYS A 154 -8.36 21.54 -2.35
N VAL A 155 -8.56 20.27 -2.70
CA VAL A 155 -9.09 19.27 -1.77
C VAL A 155 -7.92 18.81 -0.92
N LEU A 156 -7.98 19.08 0.38
CA LEU A 156 -6.91 18.77 1.32
C LEU A 156 -7.29 17.51 2.11
N LYS A 157 -6.34 16.59 2.31
CA LYS A 157 -6.56 15.34 3.05
C LYS A 157 -7.19 15.62 4.42
N ASN A 158 -8.30 14.93 4.73
CA ASN A 158 -9.08 15.04 5.97
C ASN A 158 -9.77 16.41 6.21
N ILE A 159 -10.03 17.18 5.15
CA ILE A 159 -10.81 18.42 5.20
C ILE A 159 -11.94 18.28 4.18
N ALA A 160 -13.18 18.20 4.68
CA ALA A 160 -14.37 17.93 3.85
C ALA A 160 -14.61 19.04 2.81
N ASP A 161 -14.39 20.29 3.20
CA ASP A 161 -14.61 21.44 2.32
C ASP A 161 -13.34 21.80 1.52
N PRO A 162 -13.42 21.91 0.19
CA PRO A 162 -12.29 22.34 -0.61
C PRO A 162 -11.82 23.76 -0.24
N VAL A 163 -10.51 23.94 -0.07
CA VAL A 163 -9.90 25.19 0.40
C VAL A 163 -9.25 25.94 -0.77
N ARG A 164 -9.62 27.21 -1.00
CA ARG A 164 -8.88 28.08 -1.94
C ARG A 164 -7.47 28.31 -1.41
N ALA A 165 -6.45 28.23 -2.25
CA ALA A 165 -5.06 28.46 -1.87
C ALA A 165 -4.44 29.60 -2.70
N TYR A 166 -3.60 30.42 -2.05
CA TYR A 166 -2.93 31.57 -2.67
C TYR A 166 -1.45 31.60 -2.27
N ALA A 167 -0.54 31.63 -3.23
CA ALA A 167 0.88 31.84 -2.95
C ALA A 167 1.16 33.34 -2.84
N ALA A 168 1.81 33.78 -1.77
CA ALA A 168 2.29 35.15 -1.64
C ALA A 168 3.65 35.29 -2.33
N VAL A 169 3.73 36.25 -3.24
CA VAL A 169 4.92 36.61 -4.02
C VAL A 169 5.18 38.10 -3.77
N ARG A 170 6.34 38.44 -3.20
CA ARG A 170 6.70 39.84 -3.01
C ARG A 170 7.17 40.43 -4.33
N ASP A 171 6.87 41.70 -4.56
CA ASP A 171 7.49 42.46 -5.65
C ASP A 171 8.98 42.63 -5.34
N ALA A 172 9.79 41.69 -5.81
CA ALA A 172 11.20 41.98 -6.04
C ALA A 172 11.23 43.08 -7.10
N GLY A 173 11.84 44.22 -6.76
CA GLY A 173 12.03 45.34 -7.69
C GLY A 173 12.42 44.83 -9.07
N ALA A 174 11.71 45.35 -10.08
CA ALA A 174 11.83 44.96 -11.47
C ALA A 174 13.29 44.75 -11.92
N GLU A 175 13.62 43.52 -12.34
CA GLU A 175 14.49 43.29 -13.50
C GLU A 175 14.34 41.85 -14.05
N ASN A 176 13.61 41.78 -15.17
CA ASN A 176 13.68 40.82 -16.28
C ASN A 176 14.06 39.35 -16.01
N VAL A 177 13.05 38.48 -16.00
CA VAL A 177 13.17 37.14 -16.62
C VAL A 177 12.03 36.97 -17.62
N ALA A 178 12.18 37.62 -18.77
CA ALA A 178 11.47 37.25 -19.98
C ALA A 178 12.30 36.19 -20.72
N ALA A 179 11.68 35.04 -20.97
CA ALA A 179 11.95 34.09 -22.05
C ALA A 179 13.40 33.58 -22.22
N ARG A 180 13.59 32.26 -22.06
CA ARG A 180 14.24 31.41 -23.08
C ARG A 180 14.21 29.92 -22.70
N SER A 181 13.60 29.13 -23.57
CA SER A 181 13.80 27.68 -23.69
C SER A 181 15.27 27.35 -24.00
N PRO A 182 15.82 26.20 -23.54
CA PRO A 182 17.15 25.78 -23.94
C PRO A 182 17.10 25.04 -25.28
N VAL A 183 17.76 25.61 -26.29
CA VAL A 183 18.13 24.92 -27.53
C VAL A 183 19.57 24.40 -27.38
N LEU A 184 19.78 23.15 -27.80
CA LEU A 184 21.06 22.46 -27.90
C LEU A 184 22.15 23.29 -28.60
N GLY A 185 23.38 23.24 -28.07
CA GLY A 185 24.56 23.87 -28.68
C GLY A 185 25.89 23.32 -28.16
N SER A 186 26.36 22.28 -28.83
CA SER A 186 27.75 21.81 -29.05
C SER A 186 28.93 22.50 -28.32
N ILE A 187 29.72 21.70 -27.59
CA ILE A 187 31.06 22.06 -27.12
C ILE A 187 32.10 21.55 -28.14
N ALA A 188 32.84 22.49 -28.73
CA ALA A 188 33.98 22.22 -29.60
C ALA A 188 35.26 21.93 -28.78
N VAL A 189 35.90 20.81 -29.08
CA VAL A 189 37.18 20.37 -28.53
C VAL A 189 38.33 21.16 -29.17
N ARG A 190 39.26 21.67 -28.35
CA ARG A 190 40.56 22.17 -28.81
C ARG A 190 41.70 21.32 -28.22
N ARG A 191 42.36 20.57 -29.11
CA ARG A 191 43.56 19.75 -28.90
C ARG A 191 44.80 20.60 -28.65
N GLY A 192 45.72 20.13 -27.80
CA GLY A 192 47.04 20.74 -27.62
C GLY A 192 48.00 20.11 -26.58
N TRP A 193 48.38 18.84 -26.75
CA TRP A 193 49.72 18.25 -26.55
C TRP A 193 50.42 18.31 -25.16
N ALA A 194 50.55 17.15 -24.50
CA ALA A 194 51.80 16.37 -24.36
C ALA A 194 51.81 15.50 -23.08
N VAL A 195 51.92 14.19 -23.27
CA VAL A 195 52.14 13.13 -22.26
C VAL A 195 53.66 13.00 -22.06
N PRO A 196 54.18 12.82 -20.82
CA PRO A 196 54.41 11.47 -20.30
C PRO A 196 54.20 11.33 -18.78
N ALA A 197 53.02 10.85 -18.39
CA ALA A 197 52.75 10.33 -17.03
C ALA A 197 51.89 9.04 -17.04
N GLY A 198 51.81 8.36 -18.20
CA GLY A 198 50.92 7.20 -18.39
C GLY A 198 51.51 5.84 -17.99
N ILE A 199 52.85 5.73 -17.85
CA ILE A 199 53.50 4.43 -17.62
C ILE A 199 53.65 4.13 -16.12
N LEU A 200 53.70 5.15 -15.25
CA LEU A 200 53.80 4.94 -13.80
C LEU A 200 52.45 4.50 -13.17
N VAL A 201 51.33 4.99 -13.72
CA VAL A 201 49.98 4.67 -13.21
C VAL A 201 49.56 3.26 -13.61
N LEU A 202 49.91 2.78 -14.81
CA LEU A 202 49.56 1.42 -15.24
C LEU A 202 50.35 0.33 -14.51
N VAL A 203 51.61 0.60 -14.12
CA VAL A 203 52.41 -0.35 -13.32
C VAL A 203 51.93 -0.38 -11.87
N LEU A 204 51.52 0.76 -11.28
CA LEU A 204 50.96 0.79 -9.92
C LEU A 204 49.57 0.13 -9.86
N CYS A 205 48.73 0.30 -10.89
CA CYS A 205 47.44 -0.38 -10.98
C CYS A 205 47.58 -1.90 -11.19
N ALA A 206 48.58 -2.37 -11.94
CA ALA A 206 48.81 -3.80 -12.17
C ALA A 206 49.35 -4.52 -10.90
N VAL A 207 50.20 -3.87 -10.11
CA VAL A 207 50.70 -4.42 -8.84
C VAL A 207 49.60 -4.41 -7.76
N GLY A 208 48.75 -3.37 -7.73
CA GLY A 208 47.57 -3.33 -6.85
C GLY A 208 46.54 -4.42 -7.18
N TYR A 209 46.33 -4.71 -8.48
CA TYR A 209 45.40 -5.75 -8.94
C TYR A 209 45.89 -7.17 -8.61
N TRP A 210 47.21 -7.39 -8.53
CA TRP A 210 47.77 -8.71 -8.20
C TRP A 210 47.86 -8.98 -6.69
N TRP A 211 47.91 -7.94 -5.85
CA TRP A 211 47.93 -8.10 -4.38
C TRP A 211 46.54 -8.17 -3.74
N ALA A 212 45.49 -7.72 -4.45
CA ALA A 212 44.09 -7.87 -4.04
C ALA A 212 43.44 -9.20 -4.48
N GLY A 213 44.14 -10.02 -5.28
CA GLY A 213 43.58 -11.21 -5.95
C GLY A 213 43.81 -12.56 -5.26
N SER A 214 44.38 -12.62 -4.05
CA SER A 214 44.62 -13.89 -3.37
C SER A 214 44.60 -13.77 -1.84
N SER A 215 43.41 -13.60 -1.30
CA SER A 215 43.09 -14.01 0.08
C SER A 215 41.70 -14.64 0.08
N PRO A 216 41.58 -15.95 0.35
CA PRO A 216 40.28 -16.62 0.38
C PRO A 216 39.54 -16.18 1.65
N GLN A 217 38.61 -15.23 1.52
CA GLN A 217 37.61 -14.99 2.55
C GLN A 217 36.43 -15.92 2.30
N THR A 218 36.28 -16.87 3.22
CA THR A 218 35.05 -17.62 3.46
C THR A 218 33.89 -16.64 3.59
N ALA A 219 32.91 -16.76 2.70
CA ALA A 219 31.67 -16.02 2.77
C ALA A 219 30.85 -16.49 3.98
N GLU A 220 30.55 -15.58 4.91
CA GLU A 220 29.36 -15.70 5.74
C GLU A 220 28.19 -15.02 5.01
N PRO A 221 26.98 -15.62 5.00
CA PRO A 221 25.81 -15.04 4.37
C PRO A 221 25.14 -14.00 5.29
N GLY A 222 24.67 -12.90 4.71
CA GLY A 222 23.61 -12.04 5.27
C GLY A 222 24.03 -11.09 6.40
N GLY A 223 24.64 -9.95 6.07
CA GLY A 223 24.82 -8.84 7.00
C GLY A 223 23.61 -7.90 6.98
N ASN A 224 22.72 -8.04 7.96
CA ASN A 224 21.66 -7.09 8.29
C ASN A 224 22.17 -5.64 8.24
N VAL A 225 21.50 -4.78 7.48
CA VAL A 225 21.58 -3.34 7.70
C VAL A 225 20.90 -3.09 9.05
N ALA A 226 21.70 -3.00 10.11
CA ALA A 226 21.23 -2.62 11.43
C ALA A 226 20.64 -1.19 11.33
N VAL A 227 19.31 -1.10 11.38
CA VAL A 227 18.59 0.16 11.55
C VAL A 227 18.72 0.58 13.02
N ALA A 228 19.91 1.02 13.41
CA ALA A 228 20.11 1.69 14.68
C ALA A 228 19.77 3.18 14.55
N ALA A 229 18.48 3.49 14.52
CA ALA A 229 17.97 4.83 14.76
C ALA A 229 16.91 4.71 15.87
N THR A 230 17.32 4.92 17.12
CA THR A 230 16.40 4.99 18.25
C THR A 230 15.53 6.24 18.06
N SER A 231 14.26 6.06 17.68
CA SER A 231 13.30 7.16 17.72
C SER A 231 13.11 7.59 19.18
N ALA A 232 12.93 8.89 19.43
CA ALA A 232 12.57 9.41 20.75
C ALA A 232 11.09 9.14 21.09
N GLU A 233 10.33 8.58 20.15
CA GLU A 233 8.93 8.21 20.29
C GLU A 233 8.82 6.90 21.09
N PRO A 234 7.87 6.77 22.03
CA PRO A 234 7.58 5.50 22.70
C PRO A 234 7.39 4.38 21.68
N SER A 235 8.14 3.29 21.83
CA SER A 235 8.08 2.15 20.93
C SER A 235 8.07 0.84 21.70
N LEU A 236 7.24 -0.11 21.27
CA LEU A 236 6.94 -1.36 21.96
C LEU A 236 6.99 -2.54 20.99
N VAL A 237 7.39 -3.71 21.47
CA VAL A 237 7.06 -5.00 20.86
C VAL A 237 6.34 -5.87 21.89
N VAL A 238 5.31 -6.58 21.45
CA VAL A 238 4.67 -7.65 22.24
C VAL A 238 5.26 -8.98 21.79
N LEU A 239 6.05 -9.62 22.65
CA LEU A 239 6.61 -10.94 22.35
C LEU A 239 5.55 -12.02 22.49
N PRO A 240 5.67 -13.14 21.73
CA PRO A 240 4.78 -14.29 21.87
C PRO A 240 4.70 -14.76 23.31
N PHE A 241 3.50 -14.75 23.88
CA PHE A 241 3.27 -15.22 25.24
C PHE A 241 3.55 -16.72 25.33
N ASP A 242 4.16 -17.16 26.42
CA ASP A 242 4.40 -18.58 26.66
C ASP A 242 3.10 -19.30 27.03
N ASN A 243 2.80 -20.44 26.39
CA ASN A 243 1.80 -21.36 26.91
C ASN A 243 2.43 -22.21 28.03
N ILE A 244 2.06 -21.93 29.28
CA ILE A 244 2.53 -22.68 30.46
C ILE A 244 1.49 -23.70 30.95
N GLY A 245 0.45 -23.95 30.17
CA GLY A 245 -0.50 -25.04 30.39
C GLY A 245 0.09 -26.41 30.06
N ASP A 246 -0.53 -27.46 30.59
CA ASP A 246 -0.13 -28.84 30.32
C ASP A 246 -0.56 -29.30 28.90
N ASP A 247 -1.54 -28.61 28.32
CA ASP A 247 -2.05 -28.86 26.98
C ASP A 247 -1.31 -28.02 25.93
N LYS A 248 -0.43 -28.68 25.18
CA LYS A 248 0.35 -28.05 24.11
C LYS A 248 -0.52 -27.66 22.92
N ASP A 249 -1.68 -28.28 22.74
CA ASP A 249 -2.59 -27.97 21.63
C ASP A 249 -3.25 -26.60 21.82
N GLN A 250 -3.08 -25.95 22.97
CA GLN A 250 -3.54 -24.59 23.27
C GLN A 250 -2.50 -23.49 22.98
N ALA A 251 -1.40 -23.80 22.30
CA ALA A 251 -0.40 -22.79 21.94
C ALA A 251 -0.98 -21.65 21.08
N TYR A 252 -2.01 -21.94 20.26
CA TYR A 252 -2.73 -20.93 19.47
C TYR A 252 -3.34 -19.82 20.33
N LEU A 253 -3.70 -20.12 21.58
CA LEU A 253 -4.35 -19.17 22.48
C LEU A 253 -3.40 -18.05 22.88
N ALA A 254 -2.19 -18.42 23.31
CA ALA A 254 -1.16 -17.45 23.70
C ALA A 254 -0.72 -16.61 22.49
N ASP A 255 -0.64 -17.23 21.31
CA ASP A 255 -0.33 -16.54 20.07
C ASP A 255 -1.42 -15.56 19.65
N GLY A 256 -2.69 -15.97 19.77
CA GLY A 256 -3.85 -15.12 19.51
C GLY A 256 -3.92 -13.91 20.43
N MET A 257 -3.70 -14.12 21.74
CA MET A 257 -3.64 -13.01 22.70
C MET A 257 -2.48 -12.05 22.43
N THR A 258 -1.33 -12.58 22.02
CA THR A 258 -0.18 -11.75 21.61
C THR A 258 -0.56 -10.84 20.44
N GLU A 259 -1.22 -11.39 19.43
CA GLU A 259 -1.67 -10.64 18.26
C GLU A 259 -2.68 -9.57 18.64
N ASP A 260 -3.72 -9.92 19.40
CA ASP A 260 -4.74 -8.96 19.79
C ASP A 260 -4.18 -7.83 20.66
N LEU A 261 -3.29 -8.14 21.62
CA LEU A 261 -2.58 -7.12 22.39
C LEU A 261 -1.71 -6.23 21.50
N THR A 262 -1.04 -6.79 20.49
CA THR A 262 -0.24 -6.03 19.53
C THR A 262 -1.12 -5.01 18.79
N THR A 263 -2.24 -5.47 18.23
CA THR A 263 -3.18 -4.62 17.48
C THR A 263 -3.80 -3.54 18.37
N GLU A 264 -4.27 -3.88 19.57
CA GLU A 264 -4.91 -2.91 20.47
C GLU A 264 -3.91 -1.86 21.00
N LEU A 265 -2.69 -2.26 21.34
CA LEU A 265 -1.63 -1.33 21.75
C LEU A 265 -1.21 -0.40 20.60
N ALA A 266 -1.20 -0.91 19.36
CA ALA A 266 -0.84 -0.12 18.17
C ALA A 266 -1.81 1.05 17.89
N ARG A 267 -3.05 0.95 18.36
CA ARG A 267 -4.04 2.03 18.23
C ARG A 267 -3.79 3.21 19.16
N ILE A 268 -2.93 3.07 20.16
CA ILE A 268 -2.63 4.14 21.11
C ILE A 268 -1.85 5.25 20.39
N PRO A 269 -2.39 6.48 20.30
CA PRO A 269 -1.72 7.55 19.57
C PRO A 269 -0.32 7.86 20.15
N GLY A 270 0.68 7.87 19.27
CA GLY A 270 2.07 8.16 19.63
C GLY A 270 2.83 6.98 20.25
N LEU A 271 2.26 5.77 20.23
CA LEU A 271 2.97 4.53 20.51
C LEU A 271 3.27 3.80 19.19
N PHE A 272 4.55 3.64 18.86
CA PHE A 272 4.96 2.74 17.80
C PHE A 272 4.93 1.30 18.30
N VAL A 273 4.31 0.38 17.56
CA VAL A 273 4.29 -1.04 17.90
C VAL A 273 4.87 -1.85 16.74
N ALA A 274 5.92 -2.62 17.01
CA ALA A 274 6.51 -3.52 16.01
C ALA A 274 5.50 -4.62 15.63
N SER A 275 5.57 -5.11 14.39
CA SER A 275 4.58 -6.06 13.91
C SER A 275 4.64 -7.38 14.67
N ARG A 276 3.49 -8.07 14.72
CA ARG A 276 3.40 -9.44 15.22
C ARG A 276 4.44 -10.34 14.57
N ASN A 277 4.52 -10.38 13.25
CA ASN A 277 5.46 -11.27 12.55
C ASN A 277 6.92 -11.02 12.94
N ALA A 278 7.30 -9.74 13.12
CA ALA A 278 8.62 -9.38 13.61
C ALA A 278 8.85 -9.85 15.06
N ALA A 279 7.84 -9.81 15.92
CA ALA A 279 7.94 -10.38 17.27
C ALA A 279 8.07 -11.91 17.26
N PHE A 280 7.33 -12.57 16.37
CA PHE A 280 7.29 -14.04 16.27
C PHE A 280 8.59 -14.66 15.80
N THR A 281 9.51 -13.90 15.17
CA THR A 281 10.86 -14.39 14.87
C THR A 281 11.65 -14.75 16.12
N TYR A 282 11.29 -14.20 17.28
CA TYR A 282 11.94 -14.47 18.56
C TYR A 282 11.26 -15.58 19.39
N LYS A 283 10.17 -16.17 18.88
CA LYS A 283 9.42 -17.21 19.60
C LYS A 283 10.33 -18.40 19.94
N GLY A 284 10.39 -18.76 21.22
CA GLY A 284 11.19 -19.89 21.69
C GLY A 284 12.70 -19.71 21.58
N GLN A 285 13.18 -18.49 21.27
CA GLN A 285 14.60 -18.19 21.20
C GLN A 285 15.10 -17.56 22.51
N PRO A 286 16.26 -17.98 23.04
CA PRO A 286 16.86 -17.38 24.23
C PRO A 286 17.58 -16.07 23.89
N THR A 287 16.86 -15.08 23.38
CA THR A 287 17.42 -13.79 22.95
C THR A 287 17.29 -12.75 24.06
N ARG A 288 18.33 -11.93 24.27
CA ARG A 288 18.30 -10.92 25.34
C ARG A 288 17.37 -9.76 24.96
N PRO A 289 16.61 -9.17 25.91
CA PRO A 289 15.75 -8.01 25.64
C PRO A 289 16.45 -6.86 24.91
N ALA A 290 17.70 -6.56 25.26
CA ALA A 290 18.48 -5.50 24.61
C ALA A 290 18.92 -5.80 23.16
N GLU A 291 18.89 -7.07 22.74
CA GLU A 291 19.11 -7.47 21.33
C GLU A 291 17.81 -7.31 20.54
N ILE A 292 16.71 -7.85 21.04
CA ILE A 292 15.36 -7.69 20.44
C ILE A 292 15.04 -6.21 20.21
N ALA A 293 15.25 -5.38 21.23
CA ALA A 293 15.02 -3.94 21.15
C ALA A 293 15.87 -3.23 20.09
N ARG A 294 17.12 -3.68 19.90
CA ARG A 294 18.02 -3.11 18.88
C ARG A 294 17.60 -3.54 17.49
N ASP A 295 17.29 -4.82 17.32
CA ASP A 295 16.94 -5.42 16.02
C ASP A 295 15.61 -4.86 15.50
N LEU A 296 14.63 -4.65 16.39
CA LEU A 296 13.30 -4.13 16.05
C LEU A 296 13.19 -2.60 16.21
N GLY A 297 14.20 -1.94 16.75
CA GLY A 297 14.19 -0.48 16.98
C GLY A 297 13.17 -0.03 18.04
N VAL A 298 12.86 -0.87 19.03
CA VAL A 298 11.86 -0.60 20.08
C VAL A 298 12.50 -0.30 21.44
N ILE A 299 11.83 0.47 22.29
CA ILE A 299 12.30 0.85 23.63
C ILE A 299 11.79 -0.14 24.69
N TYR A 300 10.53 -0.56 24.55
CA TYR A 300 9.83 -1.39 25.52
C TYR A 300 9.55 -2.77 24.94
N ILE A 301 9.53 -3.77 25.82
CA ILE A 301 9.16 -5.14 25.50
C ILE A 301 8.06 -5.58 26.46
N LEU A 302 6.93 -6.03 25.92
CA LEU A 302 5.88 -6.71 26.66
C LEU A 302 6.05 -8.21 26.44
N GLU A 303 6.21 -8.97 27.51
CA GLU A 303 6.28 -10.43 27.47
C GLU A 303 5.41 -11.02 28.57
N GLY A 304 5.07 -12.31 28.44
CA GLY A 304 4.12 -12.92 29.35
C GLY A 304 3.91 -14.40 29.13
N SER A 305 2.95 -14.94 29.88
CA SER A 305 2.51 -16.33 29.76
C SER A 305 1.01 -16.43 29.94
N VAL A 306 0.40 -17.37 29.24
CA VAL A 306 -1.01 -17.73 29.34
C VAL A 306 -1.11 -19.17 29.84
N ARG A 307 -2.03 -19.40 30.77
CA ARG A 307 -2.43 -20.71 31.22
C ARG A 307 -3.94 -20.81 31.20
N ARG A 308 -4.47 -21.86 30.58
CA ARG A 308 -5.89 -22.21 30.66
C ARG A 308 -6.03 -23.67 31.12
N VAL A 309 -6.90 -23.92 32.08
CA VAL A 309 -7.24 -25.25 32.58
C VAL A 309 -8.75 -25.34 32.72
N GLY A 310 -9.39 -25.99 31.74
CA GLY A 310 -10.85 -25.94 31.62
C GLY A 310 -11.30 -24.50 31.38
N ASP A 311 -12.10 -23.97 32.30
CA ASP A 311 -12.60 -22.60 32.28
C ASP A 311 -11.68 -21.62 33.02
N ASP A 312 -10.80 -22.08 33.91
CA ASP A 312 -9.90 -21.20 34.66
C ASP A 312 -8.77 -20.70 33.76
N MET A 313 -8.55 -19.39 33.75
CA MET A 313 -7.52 -18.73 32.95
C MET A 313 -6.62 -17.83 33.81
N ARG A 314 -5.34 -17.82 33.48
CA ARG A 314 -4.33 -16.95 34.07
C ARG A 314 -3.44 -16.33 33.01
N ILE A 315 -3.26 -15.03 33.07
CA ILE A 315 -2.29 -14.27 32.28
C ILE A 315 -1.25 -13.70 33.24
N ASN A 316 0.03 -13.93 32.97
CA ASN A 316 1.11 -13.13 33.56
C ASN A 316 1.66 -12.23 32.46
N ALA A 317 1.81 -10.94 32.73
CA ALA A 317 2.36 -9.99 31.77
C ALA A 317 3.36 -9.07 32.47
N GLN A 318 4.42 -8.71 31.76
CA GLN A 318 5.43 -7.80 32.26
C GLN A 318 5.97 -6.87 31.17
N LEU A 319 6.22 -5.63 31.54
CA LEU A 319 6.72 -4.58 30.68
C LEU A 319 8.16 -4.24 31.09
N ILE A 320 9.07 -4.32 30.13
CA ILE A 320 10.51 -4.17 30.32
C ILE A 320 11.00 -2.93 29.55
N ASP A 321 11.81 -2.08 30.18
CA ASP A 321 12.58 -1.04 29.47
C ASP A 321 13.91 -1.66 29.02
N ALA A 322 14.04 -1.91 27.71
CA ALA A 322 15.19 -2.61 27.14
C ALA A 322 16.51 -1.83 27.26
N ARG A 323 16.47 -0.52 27.53
CA ARG A 323 17.67 0.31 27.73
C ARG A 323 18.28 0.07 29.10
N SER A 324 17.43 -0.10 30.11
CA SER A 324 17.86 -0.34 31.50
C SER A 324 17.91 -1.82 31.86
N GLY A 325 17.20 -2.68 31.12
CA GLY A 325 16.92 -4.06 31.49
C GLY A 325 15.99 -4.19 32.70
N GLY A 326 15.39 -3.09 33.16
CA GLY A 326 14.50 -3.05 34.32
C GLY A 326 13.05 -3.35 33.97
N HIS A 327 12.37 -4.08 34.85
CA HIS A 327 10.92 -4.28 34.79
C HIS A 327 10.22 -2.99 35.26
N LEU A 328 9.45 -2.38 34.37
CA LEU A 328 8.62 -1.21 34.69
C LEU A 328 7.34 -1.60 35.41
N TRP A 329 6.79 -2.76 35.02
CA TRP A 329 5.54 -3.29 35.53
C TRP A 329 5.51 -4.80 35.32
N ALA A 330 4.88 -5.53 36.24
CA ALA A 330 4.62 -6.96 36.12
C ALA A 330 3.38 -7.27 36.97
N GLU A 331 2.42 -7.98 36.38
CA GLU A 331 1.16 -8.30 37.04
C GLU A 331 0.61 -9.65 36.59
N ARG A 332 -0.31 -10.17 37.39
CA ARG A 332 -1.01 -11.42 37.17
C ARG A 332 -2.50 -11.16 37.18
N PHE A 333 -3.16 -11.67 36.14
CA PHE A 333 -4.60 -11.60 35.93
C PHE A 333 -5.17 -13.02 36.01
N ASP A 334 -6.17 -13.21 36.85
CA ASP A 334 -6.90 -14.48 37.02
C ASP A 334 -8.37 -14.24 36.69
N GLY A 335 -8.99 -15.15 35.94
CA GLY A 335 -10.41 -15.09 35.60
C GLY A 335 -10.87 -16.35 34.90
N SER A 336 -12.09 -16.35 34.40
CA SER A 336 -12.63 -17.46 33.57
C SER A 336 -12.42 -17.21 32.07
N TRP A 337 -12.53 -18.26 31.25
CA TRP A 337 -12.47 -18.14 29.79
C TRP A 337 -13.62 -17.30 29.24
N ALA A 338 -14.79 -17.36 29.88
CA ALA A 338 -15.92 -16.50 29.56
C ALA A 338 -15.62 -15.00 29.75
N GLU A 339 -14.63 -14.67 30.59
CA GLU A 339 -14.18 -13.31 30.89
C GLU A 339 -12.91 -12.92 30.11
N VAL A 340 -12.51 -13.69 29.09
CA VAL A 340 -11.25 -13.49 28.34
C VAL A 340 -11.07 -12.06 27.84
N PHE A 341 -12.13 -11.43 27.34
CA PHE A 341 -12.08 -10.07 26.83
C PHE A 341 -11.78 -9.07 27.94
N SER A 342 -12.48 -9.17 29.08
CA SER A 342 -12.21 -8.31 30.25
C SER A 342 -10.78 -8.49 30.78
N LEU A 343 -10.23 -9.71 30.73
CA LEU A 343 -8.83 -9.95 31.10
C LEU A 343 -7.85 -9.26 30.14
N GLN A 344 -8.15 -9.23 28.83
CA GLN A 344 -7.33 -8.50 27.85
C GLN A 344 -7.34 -7.00 28.13
N ASP A 345 -8.47 -6.45 28.56
CA ASP A 345 -8.65 -5.02 28.85
C ASP A 345 -7.85 -4.59 30.04
N ASP A 346 -7.88 -5.42 31.07
CA ASP A 346 -7.11 -5.21 32.28
C ASP A 346 -5.61 -5.19 31.95
N VAL A 347 -5.14 -6.09 31.08
CA VAL A 347 -3.75 -6.07 30.59
C VAL A 347 -3.46 -4.77 29.83
N LEU A 348 -4.31 -4.39 28.88
CA LEU A 348 -4.14 -3.19 28.04
C LEU A 348 -4.13 -1.90 28.88
N ALA A 349 -5.05 -1.78 29.84
CA ALA A 349 -5.15 -0.63 30.73
C ALA A 349 -3.91 -0.50 31.62
N ASN A 350 -3.41 -1.63 32.16
CA ASN A 350 -2.22 -1.62 33.00
C ASN A 350 -0.94 -1.32 32.21
N VAL A 351 -0.76 -1.88 31.00
CA VAL A 351 0.38 -1.56 30.13
C VAL A 351 0.39 -0.07 29.76
N SER A 352 -0.77 0.48 29.39
CA SER A 352 -0.91 1.90 29.04
C SER A 352 -0.59 2.82 30.22
N SER A 353 -1.07 2.46 31.41
CA SER A 353 -0.77 3.17 32.66
C SER A 353 0.72 3.13 33.00
N ALA A 354 1.36 1.96 32.85
CA ALA A 354 2.80 1.78 33.10
C ALA A 354 3.67 2.61 32.15
N LEU A 355 3.26 2.74 30.88
CA LEU A 355 3.91 3.60 29.89
C LEU A 355 3.65 5.10 30.12
N LYS A 356 2.79 5.46 31.09
CA LYS A 356 2.32 6.83 31.37
C LYS A 356 1.74 7.52 30.14
N LEU A 357 1.20 6.74 29.21
CA LEU A 357 0.51 7.27 28.06
C LEU A 357 -0.85 7.77 28.51
N ARG A 358 -1.28 8.93 27.99
CA ARG A 358 -2.67 9.35 28.18
C ARG A 358 -3.52 8.31 27.48
N LEU A 359 -4.20 7.47 28.26
CA LEU A 359 -5.41 6.81 27.81
C LEU A 359 -6.37 7.93 27.42
N VAL A 360 -6.48 8.22 26.12
CA VAL A 360 -7.69 8.84 25.63
C VAL A 360 -8.80 7.90 26.09
N PRO A 361 -9.86 8.39 26.77
CA PRO A 361 -11.03 7.57 26.94
C PRO A 361 -11.50 7.23 25.53
N THR A 362 -11.10 6.06 25.03
CA THR A 362 -11.90 5.26 24.14
C THR A 362 -13.13 4.92 24.98
N ALA A 363 -14.01 5.89 25.26
CA ALA A 363 -15.21 5.72 26.09
C ALA A 363 -16.30 4.91 25.35
N GLN A 364 -15.82 4.08 24.42
CA GLN A 364 -16.44 3.05 23.59
C GLN A 364 -15.38 1.95 23.39
N ALA A 365 -14.59 1.68 24.44
CA ALA A 365 -13.54 0.69 24.49
C ALA A 365 -14.15 -0.62 24.02
N MET A 366 -13.64 -1.12 22.89
CA MET A 366 -13.83 -2.51 22.49
C MET A 366 -15.27 -3.00 22.30
N GLU A 367 -16.12 -2.26 21.58
CA GLU A 367 -17.32 -2.89 21.02
C GLU A 367 -16.99 -3.92 19.90
N GLN A 368 -15.77 -4.47 19.90
CA GLN A 368 -15.47 -5.89 20.17
C GLN A 368 -14.08 -6.19 19.57
N ALA A 369 -13.24 -6.96 20.28
CA ALA A 369 -11.98 -7.50 19.74
C ALA A 369 -12.28 -8.46 18.56
N GLY A 370 -12.58 -7.89 17.39
CA GLY A 370 -12.97 -8.62 16.18
C GLY A 370 -14.48 -8.81 15.95
N GLY A 371 -15.37 -8.25 16.77
CA GLY A 371 -16.81 -8.36 16.52
C GLY A 371 -17.54 -9.53 17.21
N THR A 372 -17.02 -10.08 18.32
CA THR A 372 -17.75 -11.08 19.12
C THR A 372 -17.61 -10.83 20.63
N ASP A 373 -18.62 -11.20 21.41
CA ASP A 373 -18.58 -11.36 22.87
C ASP A 373 -18.71 -12.85 23.29
N ASP A 374 -18.76 -13.77 22.32
CA ASP A 374 -18.84 -15.21 22.55
C ASP A 374 -17.44 -15.83 22.57
N SER A 375 -17.01 -16.21 23.77
CA SER A 375 -15.69 -16.83 24.00
C SER A 375 -15.50 -18.16 23.24
N ALA A 376 -16.56 -18.88 22.88
CA ALA A 376 -16.46 -20.12 22.10
C ALA A 376 -16.30 -19.83 20.59
N ALA A 377 -16.97 -18.80 20.07
CA ALA A 377 -16.72 -18.30 18.71
C ALA A 377 -15.28 -17.78 18.58
N TYR A 378 -14.81 -17.03 19.59
CA TYR A 378 -13.45 -16.52 19.65
C TYR A 378 -12.38 -17.63 19.73
N ASP A 379 -12.61 -18.70 20.50
CA ASP A 379 -11.72 -19.86 20.55
C ASP A 379 -11.52 -20.50 19.16
N LEU A 380 -12.62 -20.70 18.43
CA LEU A 380 -12.60 -21.24 17.06
C LEU A 380 -11.89 -20.30 16.09
N TYR A 381 -12.08 -18.99 16.26
CA TYR A 381 -11.41 -17.96 15.48
C TYR A 381 -9.89 -18.00 15.67
N LEU A 382 -9.40 -18.08 16.90
CA LEU A 382 -7.95 -18.15 17.17
C LEU A 382 -7.32 -19.42 16.60
N GLN A 383 -8.02 -20.56 16.69
CA GLN A 383 -7.59 -21.80 16.01
C GLN A 383 -7.56 -21.61 14.49
N GLY A 384 -8.56 -20.93 13.92
CA GLY A 384 -8.64 -20.64 12.49
C GLY A 384 -7.46 -19.78 12.03
N GLN A 385 -7.13 -18.73 12.77
CA GLN A 385 -5.96 -17.90 12.49
C GLN A 385 -4.64 -18.69 12.57
N ASP A 386 -4.49 -19.59 13.55
CA ASP A 386 -3.31 -20.46 13.63
C ASP A 386 -3.14 -21.32 12.37
N ARG A 387 -4.25 -21.87 11.87
CA ARG A 387 -4.23 -22.62 10.60
C ARG A 387 -3.99 -21.71 9.40
N ALA A 388 -4.57 -20.51 9.36
CA ALA A 388 -4.42 -19.57 8.23
C ALA A 388 -2.97 -19.08 8.03
N ARG A 389 -2.10 -19.23 9.03
CA ARG A 389 -0.66 -18.94 8.92
C ARG A 389 0.12 -20.01 8.16
N GLY A 390 -0.45 -21.20 8.02
CA GLY A 390 0.14 -22.27 7.22
C GLY A 390 0.00 -22.03 5.73
N GLU A 391 1.01 -22.43 4.95
CA GLU A 391 1.00 -22.26 3.50
C GLU A 391 0.51 -23.51 2.74
N GLN A 392 0.32 -24.63 3.42
CA GLN A 392 -0.11 -25.87 2.76
C GLN A 392 -1.59 -25.80 2.39
N PRO A 393 -2.03 -26.40 1.26
CA PRO A 393 -3.43 -26.38 0.87
C PRO A 393 -4.41 -26.87 1.96
N LYS A 394 -3.98 -27.84 2.78
CA LYS A 394 -4.76 -28.33 3.91
C LYS A 394 -4.98 -27.25 4.99
N ASP A 395 -4.00 -26.39 5.22
CA ASP A 395 -4.06 -25.34 6.23
C ASP A 395 -5.21 -24.35 5.92
N PHE A 396 -5.36 -23.97 4.64
CA PHE A 396 -6.50 -23.16 4.17
C PHE A 396 -7.85 -23.86 4.39
N ALA A 397 -7.92 -25.16 4.13
CA ALA A 397 -9.15 -25.94 4.33
C ALA A 397 -9.53 -26.05 5.82
N ASP A 398 -8.55 -26.30 6.68
CA ASP A 398 -8.74 -26.39 8.12
C ASP A 398 -9.13 -25.01 8.71
N ALA A 399 -8.47 -23.93 8.28
CA ALA A 399 -8.81 -22.55 8.64
C ALA A 399 -10.25 -22.19 8.22
N ALA A 400 -10.62 -22.47 6.97
CA ALA A 400 -11.98 -22.23 6.48
C ALA A 400 -13.03 -23.00 7.29
N ALA A 401 -12.75 -24.26 7.68
CA ALA A 401 -13.65 -25.04 8.51
C ALA A 401 -13.83 -24.43 9.91
N LEU A 402 -12.76 -23.90 10.50
CA LEU A 402 -12.80 -23.26 11.82
C LEU A 402 -13.56 -21.93 11.80
N PHE A 403 -13.31 -21.06 10.81
CA PHE A 403 -14.04 -19.80 10.68
C PHE A 403 -15.53 -20.02 10.39
N ARG A 404 -15.91 -20.99 9.55
CA ARG A 404 -17.32 -21.35 9.36
C ARG A 404 -17.99 -21.81 10.66
N ARG A 405 -17.26 -22.56 11.50
CA ARG A 405 -17.79 -22.98 12.82
C ARG A 405 -17.91 -21.79 13.77
N ALA A 406 -16.96 -20.84 13.76
CA ALA A 406 -17.06 -19.61 14.53
C ALA A 406 -18.32 -18.82 14.14
N LEU A 407 -18.56 -18.65 12.83
CA LEU A 407 -19.75 -17.99 12.28
C LEU A 407 -21.06 -18.74 12.53
N ALA A 408 -21.00 -20.06 12.76
CA ALA A 408 -22.17 -20.83 13.17
C ALA A 408 -22.54 -20.62 14.65
N VAL A 409 -21.56 -20.26 15.49
CA VAL A 409 -21.77 -19.90 16.90
C VAL A 409 -22.20 -18.43 16.99
N ASP A 410 -21.49 -17.53 16.31
CA ASP A 410 -21.78 -16.11 16.25
C ASP A 410 -21.82 -15.62 14.79
N PRO A 411 -23.01 -15.51 14.18
CA PRO A 411 -23.18 -15.05 12.81
C PRO A 411 -22.78 -13.59 12.55
N ASP A 412 -22.68 -12.75 13.60
CA ASP A 412 -22.29 -11.34 13.47
C ASP A 412 -20.78 -11.13 13.69
N PHE A 413 -20.01 -12.21 13.85
CA PHE A 413 -18.56 -12.17 14.08
C PHE A 413 -17.79 -11.70 12.83
N GLY A 414 -17.77 -10.39 12.60
CA GLY A 414 -17.25 -9.76 11.39
C GLY A 414 -15.79 -10.08 11.08
N ARG A 415 -14.91 -10.22 12.09
CA ARG A 415 -13.51 -10.63 11.87
C ARG A 415 -13.42 -12.06 11.35
N ALA A 416 -14.21 -13.00 11.85
CA ALA A 416 -14.24 -14.37 11.31
C ALA A 416 -14.76 -14.42 9.87
N ALA A 417 -15.76 -13.60 9.54
CA ALA A 417 -16.27 -13.48 8.17
C ALA A 417 -15.22 -12.90 7.22
N ALA A 418 -14.51 -11.84 7.64
CA ALA A 418 -13.44 -11.24 6.85
C ALA A 418 -12.26 -12.19 6.63
N GLU A 419 -11.82 -12.92 7.67
CA GLU A 419 -10.74 -13.92 7.52
C GLU A 419 -11.15 -15.07 6.60
N LEU A 420 -12.40 -15.54 6.70
CA LEU A 420 -12.91 -16.58 5.80
C LEU A 420 -12.92 -16.10 4.35
N ALA A 421 -13.34 -14.85 4.11
CA ALA A 421 -13.29 -14.24 2.80
C ALA A 421 -11.85 -14.15 2.28
N PHE A 422 -10.89 -13.81 3.14
CA PHE A 422 -9.47 -13.79 2.79
C PHE A 422 -8.90 -15.17 2.46
N VAL A 423 -9.30 -16.22 3.19
CA VAL A 423 -8.91 -17.60 2.88
C VAL A 423 -9.41 -18.01 1.50
N TYR A 424 -10.64 -17.65 1.14
CA TYR A 424 -11.18 -17.92 -0.21
C TYR A 424 -10.48 -17.08 -1.27
N TRP A 425 -10.21 -15.80 -1.01
CA TRP A 425 -9.47 -14.93 -1.94
C TRP A 425 -8.06 -15.47 -2.22
N ASN A 426 -7.35 -15.92 -1.19
CA ASN A 426 -6.03 -16.52 -1.34
C ASN A 426 -6.05 -17.88 -2.07
N ALA A 427 -7.19 -18.58 -2.06
CA ALA A 427 -7.36 -19.83 -2.78
C ALA A 427 -7.84 -19.63 -4.24
N TRP A 428 -8.42 -18.47 -4.54
CA TRP A 428 -8.93 -18.15 -5.87
C TRP A 428 -7.80 -18.21 -6.91
N ASN A 429 -8.03 -18.96 -7.99
CA ASN A 429 -7.03 -19.27 -9.04
C ASN A 429 -5.76 -20.00 -8.55
N VAL A 430 -5.84 -20.71 -7.41
CA VAL A 430 -4.77 -21.59 -6.91
C VAL A 430 -5.29 -23.04 -6.84
N PRO A 431 -5.08 -23.87 -7.90
CA PRO A 431 -5.73 -25.18 -8.05
C PRO A 431 -5.57 -26.12 -6.86
N GLU A 432 -4.40 -26.13 -6.22
CA GLU A 432 -4.14 -27.00 -5.08
C GLU A 432 -4.99 -26.61 -3.86
N ARG A 433 -5.22 -25.30 -3.66
CA ARG A 433 -6.07 -24.76 -2.59
C ARG A 433 -7.55 -24.94 -2.92
N GLU A 434 -7.95 -24.73 -4.18
CA GLU A 434 -9.30 -25.01 -4.69
C GLU A 434 -9.71 -26.47 -4.40
N MET A 435 -8.84 -27.42 -4.75
CA MET A 435 -9.06 -28.84 -4.50
C MET A 435 -9.15 -29.17 -3.01
N ALA A 436 -8.34 -28.53 -2.17
CA ALA A 436 -8.36 -28.73 -0.73
C ALA A 436 -9.65 -28.18 -0.07
N LEU A 437 -10.10 -27.01 -0.52
CA LEU A 437 -11.35 -26.39 -0.06
C LEU A 437 -12.60 -27.07 -0.59
N ARG A 438 -12.49 -27.78 -1.72
CA ARG A 438 -13.62 -28.35 -2.48
C ARG A 438 -14.64 -27.28 -2.87
N LEU A 439 -14.13 -26.12 -3.27
CA LEU A 439 -14.92 -25.00 -3.78
C LEU A 439 -14.26 -24.54 -5.06
N SER A 440 -15.02 -24.45 -6.15
CA SER A 440 -14.56 -23.89 -7.41
C SER A 440 -14.42 -22.37 -7.36
N ASN A 441 -13.69 -21.78 -8.30
CA ASN A 441 -13.60 -20.31 -8.41
C ASN A 441 -14.98 -19.65 -8.59
N GLU A 442 -15.92 -20.33 -9.28
CA GLU A 442 -17.30 -19.88 -9.50
C GLU A 442 -18.11 -19.83 -8.19
N GLU A 443 -17.79 -20.69 -7.22
CA GLU A 443 -18.43 -20.72 -5.91
C GLU A 443 -17.75 -19.77 -4.90
N MET A 444 -16.42 -19.64 -4.97
CA MET A 444 -15.65 -18.86 -3.99
C MET A 444 -15.93 -17.35 -4.08
N LEU A 445 -15.92 -16.77 -5.28
CA LEU A 445 -15.97 -15.32 -5.41
C LEU A 445 -17.32 -14.70 -4.99
N PRO A 446 -18.49 -15.27 -5.33
CA PRO A 446 -19.77 -14.82 -4.76
C PRO A 446 -19.81 -14.93 -3.24
N GLU A 447 -19.23 -15.99 -2.68
CA GLU A 447 -19.18 -16.21 -1.24
C GLU A 447 -18.26 -15.19 -0.54
N ILE A 448 -17.15 -14.78 -1.17
CA ILE A 448 -16.29 -13.69 -0.68
C ILE A 448 -17.10 -12.40 -0.53
N TYR A 449 -17.86 -11.99 -1.54
CA TYR A 449 -18.70 -10.78 -1.47
C TYR A 449 -19.79 -10.91 -0.40
N ARG A 450 -20.42 -12.09 -0.27
CA ARG A 450 -21.41 -12.35 0.77
C ARG A 450 -20.81 -12.22 2.18
N LEU A 451 -19.64 -12.80 2.41
CA LEU A 451 -18.92 -12.74 3.68
C LEU A 451 -18.47 -11.33 4.01
N LEU A 452 -18.01 -10.55 3.03
CA LEU A 452 -17.68 -9.14 3.23
C LEU A 452 -18.91 -8.31 3.59
N ALA A 453 -20.07 -8.57 2.97
CA ALA A 453 -21.31 -7.89 3.34
C ALA A 453 -21.75 -8.21 4.78
N ASP A 454 -21.50 -9.41 5.29
CA ASP A 454 -21.71 -9.74 6.71
C ASP A 454 -20.67 -9.03 7.60
N ALA A 455 -19.40 -9.04 7.20
CA ALA A 455 -18.31 -8.40 7.94
C ALA A 455 -18.43 -6.87 8.01
N GLU A 456 -19.11 -6.22 7.07
CA GLU A 456 -19.30 -4.76 7.05
C GLU A 456 -20.03 -4.22 8.29
N ARG A 457 -20.83 -5.06 8.98
CA ARG A 457 -21.49 -4.67 10.25
C ARG A 457 -20.48 -4.38 11.36
N HIS A 458 -19.39 -5.16 11.40
CA HIS A 458 -18.31 -5.07 12.39
C HIS A 458 -16.95 -5.18 11.67
N PRO A 459 -16.53 -4.13 10.94
CA PRO A 459 -15.43 -4.23 10.01
C PRO A 459 -14.08 -4.29 10.74
N SER A 460 -13.29 -5.31 10.41
CA SER A 460 -11.91 -5.48 10.88
C SER A 460 -10.90 -4.84 9.93
N ALA A 461 -9.62 -4.81 10.32
CA ALA A 461 -8.54 -4.43 9.39
C ALA A 461 -8.54 -5.35 8.14
N ALA A 462 -8.74 -6.65 8.35
CA ALA A 462 -8.83 -7.65 7.29
C ALA A 462 -9.98 -7.36 6.30
N PHE A 463 -11.16 -6.97 6.79
CA PHE A 463 -12.27 -6.56 5.92
C PHE A 463 -11.85 -5.43 4.95
N TYR A 464 -11.20 -4.39 5.47
CA TYR A 464 -10.79 -3.25 4.66
C TYR A 464 -9.59 -3.56 3.75
N GLN A 465 -8.67 -4.43 4.16
CA GLN A 465 -7.57 -4.89 3.33
C GLN A 465 -8.11 -5.61 2.09
N LEU A 466 -8.97 -6.63 2.28
CA LEU A 466 -9.54 -7.38 1.16
C LEU A 466 -10.42 -6.49 0.27
N THR A 467 -11.21 -5.60 0.88
CA THR A 467 -12.00 -4.60 0.13
C THR A 467 -11.10 -3.72 -0.74
N ALA A 468 -9.95 -3.27 -0.23
CA ALA A 468 -9.00 -2.49 -1.00
C ALA A 468 -8.41 -3.27 -2.19
N GLU A 469 -8.13 -4.56 -2.00
CA GLU A 469 -7.64 -5.42 -3.10
C GLU A 469 -8.70 -5.61 -4.18
N LEU A 470 -9.93 -5.96 -3.81
CA LEU A 470 -11.03 -6.15 -4.76
C LEU A 470 -11.34 -4.86 -5.54
N LEU A 471 -11.36 -3.70 -4.85
CA LEU A 471 -11.56 -2.40 -5.50
C LEU A 471 -10.37 -2.03 -6.41
N THR A 472 -9.15 -2.45 -6.06
CA THR A 472 -7.97 -2.29 -6.93
C THR A 472 -8.14 -3.09 -8.21
N GLN A 473 -8.62 -4.35 -8.12
CA GLN A 473 -8.90 -5.18 -9.29
C GLN A 473 -10.01 -4.58 -10.17
N ALA A 474 -11.07 -4.07 -9.53
CA ALA A 474 -12.17 -3.35 -10.20
C ALA A 474 -11.80 -1.95 -10.71
N ARG A 475 -10.52 -1.55 -10.60
CA ARG A 475 -9.97 -0.24 -11.01
C ARG A 475 -10.61 0.97 -10.31
N ASP A 476 -11.33 0.78 -9.20
CA ASP A 476 -11.77 1.86 -8.32
C ASP A 476 -10.65 2.25 -7.37
N SER A 477 -9.68 3.01 -7.89
CA SER A 477 -8.53 3.45 -7.09
C SER A 477 -8.91 4.33 -5.90
N GLU A 478 -9.99 5.12 -6.00
CA GLU A 478 -10.38 6.01 -4.91
C GLU A 478 -11.03 5.24 -3.78
N GLY A 479 -11.90 4.29 -4.10
CA GLY A 479 -12.44 3.33 -3.14
C GLY A 479 -11.34 2.49 -2.50
N ALA A 480 -10.42 1.95 -3.30
CA ALA A 480 -9.31 1.13 -2.82
C ALA A 480 -8.40 1.87 -1.84
N ILE A 481 -8.00 3.11 -2.16
CA ILE A 481 -7.18 3.94 -1.27
C ILE A 481 -7.92 4.22 0.04
N ARG A 482 -9.21 4.58 0.00
CA ARG A 482 -9.99 4.85 1.22
C ARG A 482 -10.11 3.61 2.10
N ALA A 483 -10.40 2.45 1.50
CA ALA A 483 -10.48 1.19 2.23
C ALA A 483 -9.13 0.87 2.89
N ALA A 484 -8.02 0.97 2.17
CA ALA A 484 -6.70 0.71 2.75
C ALA A 484 -6.30 1.72 3.84
N GLU A 485 -6.67 2.99 3.72
CA GLU A 485 -6.49 3.99 4.78
C GLU A 485 -7.31 3.64 6.05
N SER A 486 -8.53 3.12 5.90
CA SER A 486 -9.32 2.59 7.02
C SER A 486 -8.67 1.36 7.66
N ALA A 487 -8.07 0.47 6.86
CA ALA A 487 -7.34 -0.67 7.40
C ALA A 487 -6.18 -0.25 8.32
N ILE A 488 -5.36 0.72 7.88
CA ILE A 488 -4.26 1.29 8.69
C ILE A 488 -4.79 1.96 9.96
N ALA A 489 -5.95 2.62 9.88
CA ALA A 489 -6.55 3.26 11.05
C ALA A 489 -7.00 2.24 12.12
N ILE A 490 -7.40 1.03 11.70
CA ILE A 490 -7.81 -0.06 12.60
C ILE A 490 -6.61 -0.84 13.12
N ASP A 491 -5.64 -1.17 12.27
CA ASP A 491 -4.41 -1.85 12.70
C ASP A 491 -3.18 -1.21 12.05
N PRO A 492 -2.58 -0.21 12.70
CA PRO A 492 -1.38 0.43 12.18
C PRO A 492 -0.11 -0.41 12.41
N SER A 493 -0.17 -1.55 13.13
CA SER A 493 0.97 -2.45 13.36
C SER A 493 1.10 -3.57 12.33
N ASP A 494 0.01 -3.89 11.62
CA ASP A 494 0.03 -4.90 10.58
C ASP A 494 0.65 -4.34 9.27
N PRO A 495 1.81 -4.86 8.81
CA PRO A 495 2.43 -4.44 7.56
C PRO A 495 1.52 -4.63 6.34
N TYR A 496 0.58 -5.58 6.37
CA TYR A 496 -0.31 -5.87 5.25
C TYR A 496 -1.27 -4.71 4.95
N THR A 497 -1.68 -3.93 5.96
CA THR A 497 -2.48 -2.72 5.74
C THR A 497 -1.75 -1.69 4.84
N TYR A 498 -0.44 -1.56 5.02
CA TYR A 498 0.43 -0.71 4.21
C TYR A 498 0.67 -1.30 2.82
N HIS A 499 0.75 -2.63 2.70
CA HIS A 499 0.84 -3.31 1.40
C HIS A 499 -0.39 -3.04 0.54
N ALA A 500 -1.59 -3.20 1.09
CA ALA A 500 -2.85 -2.91 0.39
C ALA A 500 -2.90 -1.45 -0.11
N LEU A 501 -2.54 -0.49 0.74
CA LEU A 501 -2.48 0.92 0.34
C LEU A 501 -1.42 1.18 -0.74
N SER A 502 -0.25 0.56 -0.61
CA SER A 502 0.85 0.71 -1.57
C SER A 502 0.48 0.15 -2.95
N MET A 503 -0.23 -0.97 -2.98
CA MET A 503 -0.76 -1.55 -4.21
C MET A 503 -1.79 -0.62 -4.85
N ALA A 504 -2.78 -0.15 -4.10
CA ALA A 504 -3.80 0.77 -4.57
C ALA A 504 -3.17 2.08 -5.12
N LEU A 505 -2.18 2.65 -4.42
CA LEU A 505 -1.45 3.84 -4.86
C LEU A 505 -0.63 3.58 -6.13
N SER A 506 0.03 2.44 -6.24
CA SER A 506 0.81 2.08 -7.44
C SER A 506 -0.09 2.03 -8.68
N PHE A 507 -1.23 1.33 -8.60
CA PHE A 507 -2.18 1.24 -9.71
C PHE A 507 -2.99 2.53 -9.95
N ALA A 508 -3.08 3.42 -8.95
CA ALA A 508 -3.60 4.78 -9.12
C ALA A 508 -2.63 5.74 -9.85
N GLY A 509 -1.42 5.29 -10.18
CA GLY A 509 -0.38 6.13 -10.80
C GLY A 509 0.38 7.00 -9.79
N ARG A 510 0.43 6.59 -8.50
CA ARG A 510 1.14 7.28 -7.41
C ARG A 510 2.27 6.42 -6.81
N PRO A 511 3.21 5.90 -7.63
CA PRO A 511 4.20 4.94 -7.16
C PRO A 511 5.23 5.52 -6.17
N VAL A 512 5.45 6.84 -6.18
CA VAL A 512 6.29 7.51 -5.16
C VAL A 512 5.62 7.49 -3.78
N ASP A 513 4.30 7.66 -3.73
CA ASP A 513 3.57 7.57 -2.47
C ASP A 513 3.48 6.11 -2.00
N ALA A 514 3.31 5.16 -2.92
CA ALA A 514 3.38 3.73 -2.60
C ALA A 514 4.71 3.35 -1.92
N GLU A 515 5.85 3.77 -2.48
CA GLU A 515 7.17 3.53 -1.87
C GLU A 515 7.25 4.06 -0.43
N ARG A 516 6.68 5.23 -0.13
CA ARG A 516 6.68 5.78 1.24
C ARG A 516 5.98 4.87 2.23
N PHE A 517 4.85 4.27 1.85
CA PHE A 517 4.11 3.35 2.72
C PHE A 517 4.80 1.99 2.82
N LEU A 518 5.47 1.51 1.77
CA LEU A 518 6.32 0.32 1.85
C LEU A 518 7.53 0.53 2.77
N VAL A 519 8.14 1.71 2.75
CA VAL A 519 9.21 2.08 3.70
C VAL A 519 8.68 2.16 5.14
N ALA A 520 7.45 2.64 5.33
CA ALA A 520 6.79 2.61 6.64
C ALA A 520 6.55 1.16 7.12
N ALA A 521 6.07 0.28 6.25
CA ALA A 521 5.90 -1.15 6.54
C ALA A 521 7.21 -1.81 6.96
N SER A 522 8.34 -1.44 6.34
CA SER A 522 9.67 -1.94 6.71
C SER A 522 10.16 -1.52 8.10
N ARG A 523 9.55 -0.50 8.71
CA ARG A 523 9.82 -0.17 10.12
C ARG A 523 9.08 -1.12 11.06
N LEU A 524 7.86 -1.52 10.70
CA LEU A 524 7.05 -2.47 11.48
C LEU A 524 7.63 -3.88 11.41
N GLU A 525 8.09 -4.28 10.23
CA GLU A 525 8.64 -5.61 9.95
C GLU A 525 9.95 -5.49 9.14
N PRO A 526 11.13 -5.53 9.78
CA PRO A 526 12.40 -5.32 9.09
C PRO A 526 12.69 -6.34 7.97
N ALA A 527 12.34 -7.62 8.16
CA ALA A 527 12.55 -8.67 7.18
C ALA A 527 11.42 -8.65 6.13
N PRO A 528 11.69 -8.38 4.83
CA PRO A 528 10.64 -8.30 3.83
C PRO A 528 10.05 -9.66 3.45
N SER A 529 8.71 -9.71 3.37
CA SER A 529 7.99 -10.78 2.67
C SER A 529 8.15 -10.66 1.16
N ASP A 530 7.96 -11.76 0.43
CA ASP A 530 8.03 -11.75 -1.05
C ASP A 530 7.00 -10.82 -1.67
N TRP A 531 5.81 -10.75 -1.08
CA TRP A 531 4.78 -9.81 -1.50
C TRP A 531 5.26 -8.35 -1.38
N ARG A 532 5.93 -8.01 -0.28
CA ARG A 532 6.50 -6.66 -0.10
C ARG A 532 7.63 -6.38 -1.09
N ARG A 533 8.48 -7.36 -1.40
CA ARG A 533 9.50 -7.24 -2.46
C ARG A 533 8.85 -6.97 -3.81
N TYR A 534 7.79 -7.70 -4.16
CA TYR A 534 7.03 -7.48 -5.38
C TYR A 534 6.46 -6.06 -5.45
N LEU A 535 5.84 -5.58 -4.36
CA LEU A 535 5.27 -4.22 -4.31
C LEU A 535 6.33 -3.13 -4.43
N PHE A 536 7.53 -3.31 -3.84
CA PHE A 536 8.66 -2.40 -4.09
C PHE A 536 9.07 -2.41 -5.57
N GLY A 537 9.15 -3.60 -6.18
CA GLY A 537 9.44 -3.75 -7.61
C GLY A 537 8.42 -3.04 -8.49
N LEU A 538 7.13 -3.19 -8.19
CA LEU A 538 6.03 -2.50 -8.87
C LEU A 538 6.14 -0.98 -8.74
N ALA A 539 6.40 -0.47 -7.53
CA ALA A 539 6.57 0.96 -7.27
C ALA A 539 7.81 1.53 -8.01
N TYR A 540 8.96 0.85 -7.93
CA TYR A 540 10.17 1.28 -8.64
C TYR A 540 9.99 1.26 -10.16
N PHE A 541 9.33 0.23 -10.69
CA PHE A 541 9.01 0.16 -12.11
C PHE A 541 8.11 1.32 -12.53
N GLY A 542 7.06 1.62 -11.75
CA GLY A 542 6.16 2.75 -11.99
C GLY A 542 6.87 4.11 -12.00
N GLN A 543 7.96 4.26 -11.24
CA GLN A 543 8.83 5.45 -11.22
C GLN A 543 9.88 5.49 -12.34
N GLY A 544 9.99 4.45 -13.16
CA GLY A 544 11.04 4.31 -14.18
C GLY A 544 12.41 3.91 -13.61
N ARG A 545 12.49 3.53 -12.34
CA ARG A 545 13.70 3.04 -11.66
C ARG A 545 13.92 1.56 -11.98
N LEU A 546 14.17 1.26 -13.25
CA LEU A 546 14.18 -0.12 -13.77
C LEU A 546 15.26 -1.01 -13.15
N ASP A 547 16.46 -0.48 -12.87
CA ASP A 547 17.52 -1.24 -12.21
C ASP A 547 17.16 -1.60 -10.76
N ASP A 548 16.54 -0.67 -10.02
CA ASP A 548 16.08 -0.91 -8.64
C ASP A 548 14.92 -1.92 -8.63
N ALA A 549 13.97 -1.79 -9.57
CA ALA A 549 12.89 -2.75 -9.75
C ALA A 549 13.45 -4.15 -10.05
N ARG A 550 14.40 -4.27 -10.96
CA ARG A 550 15.06 -5.55 -11.26
C ARG A 550 15.75 -6.12 -10.03
N ALA A 551 16.52 -5.31 -9.30
CA ALA A 551 17.28 -5.76 -8.14
C ALA A 551 16.36 -6.34 -7.05
N ILE A 552 15.30 -5.63 -6.67
CA ILE A 552 14.42 -6.10 -5.58
C ILE A 552 13.54 -7.29 -5.99
N LEU A 553 13.15 -7.38 -7.26
CA LEU A 553 12.35 -8.51 -7.76
C LEU A 553 13.16 -9.81 -7.88
N LEU A 554 14.48 -9.71 -7.97
CA LEU A 554 15.39 -10.86 -7.98
C LEU A 554 15.57 -11.48 -6.60
N ASP A 555 15.25 -10.76 -5.53
CA ASP A 555 15.31 -11.29 -4.15
C ASP A 555 14.10 -12.18 -3.80
N ILE A 556 13.11 -12.31 -4.70
CA ILE A 556 12.01 -13.27 -4.58
C ILE A 556 12.53 -14.63 -5.04
N ASP A 557 12.44 -15.65 -4.19
CA ASP A 557 12.97 -16.98 -4.49
C ASP A 557 12.19 -17.67 -5.64
N ASP A 558 12.91 -18.28 -6.58
CA ASP A 558 12.33 -18.92 -7.77
C ASP A 558 11.56 -20.21 -7.41
N GLU A 559 11.97 -20.92 -6.36
CA GLU A 559 11.46 -22.25 -5.99
C GLU A 559 10.50 -22.18 -4.80
N THR A 560 10.88 -21.47 -3.74
CA THR A 560 10.13 -21.42 -2.48
C THR A 560 9.29 -20.17 -2.31
N GLY A 561 9.40 -19.20 -3.22
CA GLY A 561 8.67 -17.95 -3.10
C GLY A 561 7.15 -18.12 -3.21
N GLU A 562 6.41 -17.18 -2.62
CA GLU A 562 4.95 -17.15 -2.71
C GLU A 562 4.48 -17.09 -4.19
N TYR A 563 3.45 -17.85 -4.55
CA TYR A 563 3.05 -18.09 -5.95
C TYR A 563 2.76 -16.81 -6.73
N TRP A 564 1.95 -15.89 -6.20
CA TRP A 564 1.58 -14.67 -6.87
C TRP A 564 2.77 -13.71 -7.01
N SER A 565 3.60 -13.61 -5.99
CA SER A 565 4.85 -12.84 -6.02
C SER A 565 5.80 -13.36 -7.11
N ARG A 566 5.91 -14.70 -7.26
CA ARG A 566 6.70 -15.33 -8.33
C ARG A 566 6.14 -15.09 -9.72
N LEU A 567 4.81 -15.13 -9.89
CA LEU A 567 4.16 -14.93 -11.19
C LEU A 567 4.18 -13.45 -11.61
N LEU A 568 3.75 -12.55 -10.72
CA LEU A 568 3.51 -11.14 -11.02
C LEU A 568 4.80 -10.33 -11.20
N ARG A 569 5.94 -10.81 -10.69
CA ARG A 569 7.24 -10.16 -10.95
C ARG A 569 7.74 -10.39 -12.38
N LEU A 570 7.34 -11.49 -13.04
CA LEU A 570 7.95 -11.91 -14.30
C LEU A 570 7.66 -10.92 -15.44
N PRO A 571 6.43 -10.41 -15.65
CA PRO A 571 6.22 -9.40 -16.68
C PRO A 571 6.99 -8.10 -16.40
N LEU A 572 7.15 -7.70 -15.12
CA LEU A 572 7.98 -6.54 -14.75
C LEU A 572 9.46 -6.77 -15.07
N LEU A 573 10.00 -7.96 -14.77
CA LEU A 573 11.39 -8.33 -15.07
C LEU A 573 11.63 -8.40 -16.59
N ILE A 574 10.72 -9.02 -17.35
CA ILE A 574 10.79 -9.08 -18.82
C ILE A 574 10.78 -7.66 -19.40
N ALA A 575 9.83 -6.82 -18.98
CA ALA A 575 9.74 -5.45 -19.46
C ALA A 575 10.97 -4.62 -19.09
N ALA A 576 11.43 -4.69 -17.84
CA ALA A 576 12.59 -3.93 -17.37
C ALA A 576 13.88 -4.35 -18.10
N THR A 577 14.12 -5.65 -18.26
CA THR A 577 15.33 -6.16 -18.91
C THR A 577 15.35 -5.91 -20.41
N ALA A 578 14.19 -5.96 -21.08
CA ALA A 578 14.06 -5.55 -22.47
C ALA A 578 14.34 -4.05 -22.64
N GLU A 579 13.85 -3.22 -21.72
CA GLU A 579 14.13 -1.79 -21.75
C GLU A 579 15.62 -1.47 -21.55
N LEU A 580 16.27 -2.20 -20.66
CA LEU A 580 17.72 -2.09 -20.38
C LEU A 580 18.61 -2.77 -21.44
N GLY A 581 18.04 -3.40 -22.46
CA GLY A 581 18.79 -4.06 -23.54
C GLY A 581 19.47 -5.37 -23.13
N GLN A 582 18.97 -6.04 -22.09
CA GLN A 582 19.53 -7.27 -21.52
C GLN A 582 18.85 -8.51 -22.12
N ALA A 583 19.09 -8.77 -23.42
CA ALA A 583 18.38 -9.80 -24.18
C ALA A 583 18.45 -11.20 -23.55
N GLY A 584 19.61 -11.63 -23.05
CA GLY A 584 19.77 -12.96 -22.43
C GLY A 584 18.92 -13.15 -21.18
N GLU A 585 18.85 -12.13 -20.32
CA GLU A 585 17.96 -12.13 -19.14
C GLU A 585 16.48 -12.06 -19.56
N THR A 586 16.17 -11.26 -20.57
CA THR A 586 14.80 -11.13 -21.11
C THR A 586 14.27 -12.49 -21.56
N ASP A 587 15.07 -13.26 -22.31
CA ASP A 587 14.70 -14.59 -22.77
C ASP A 587 14.58 -15.60 -21.63
N ARG A 588 15.45 -15.50 -20.61
CA ARG A 588 15.36 -16.31 -19.39
C ARG A 588 14.03 -16.12 -18.68
N TYR A 589 13.61 -14.87 -18.43
CA TYR A 589 12.37 -14.61 -17.71
C TYR A 589 11.11 -14.96 -18.54
N LYS A 590 11.15 -14.83 -19.87
CA LYS A 590 10.07 -15.34 -20.73
C LYS A 590 9.89 -16.85 -20.59
N GLN A 591 10.99 -17.61 -20.59
CA GLN A 591 10.95 -19.06 -20.38
C GLN A 591 10.43 -19.42 -18.98
N MET A 592 10.85 -18.68 -17.95
CA MET A 592 10.34 -18.87 -16.58
C MET A 592 8.83 -18.58 -16.49
N MET A 593 8.34 -17.53 -17.15
CA MET A 593 6.91 -17.21 -17.19
C MET A 593 6.11 -18.31 -17.90
N GLN A 594 6.61 -18.80 -19.03
CA GLN A 594 6.01 -19.94 -19.73
C GLN A 594 5.94 -21.18 -18.83
N ALA A 595 7.05 -21.55 -18.17
CA ALA A 595 7.09 -22.71 -17.29
C ALA A 595 6.13 -22.58 -16.10
N THR A 596 6.04 -21.38 -15.51
CA THR A 596 5.13 -21.10 -14.39
C THR A 596 3.67 -21.27 -14.83
N LEU A 597 3.28 -20.73 -15.99
CA LEU A 597 1.91 -20.80 -16.51
C LEU A 597 1.52 -22.21 -16.98
N SER A 598 2.40 -22.87 -17.73
CA SER A 598 2.16 -24.23 -18.28
C SER A 598 2.04 -25.30 -17.20
N SER A 599 2.53 -25.05 -16.00
CA SER A 599 2.33 -25.97 -14.88
C SER A 599 0.86 -26.06 -14.43
N LYS A 600 0.02 -25.06 -14.78
CA LYS A 600 -1.36 -24.92 -14.25
C LYS A 600 -2.46 -24.72 -15.29
N SER A 601 -2.15 -24.27 -16.51
CA SER A 601 -3.16 -24.04 -17.56
C SER A 601 -2.56 -24.08 -18.97
N GLU A 602 -3.41 -24.04 -20.00
CA GLU A 602 -3.01 -23.77 -21.39
C GLU A 602 -2.61 -22.30 -21.64
N ALA A 603 -2.60 -21.45 -20.60
CA ALA A 603 -2.22 -20.06 -20.74
C ALA A 603 -0.76 -19.92 -21.19
N THR A 604 -0.54 -18.95 -22.06
CA THR A 604 0.77 -18.59 -22.61
C THR A 604 1.06 -17.13 -22.26
N PRO A 605 2.34 -16.76 -22.06
CA PRO A 605 2.72 -15.36 -21.87
C PRO A 605 2.21 -14.51 -23.02
N SER A 606 1.40 -13.50 -22.72
CA SER A 606 0.86 -12.57 -23.70
C SER A 606 0.65 -11.19 -23.10
N LEU A 607 0.56 -10.15 -23.93
CA LEU A 607 0.19 -8.80 -23.48
C LEU A 607 -1.20 -8.80 -22.86
N LEU A 608 -2.15 -9.55 -23.44
CA LEU A 608 -3.52 -9.68 -22.93
C LEU A 608 -3.55 -10.26 -21.52
N LEU A 609 -2.76 -11.30 -21.25
CA LEU A 609 -2.61 -11.87 -19.91
C LEU A 609 -1.99 -10.87 -18.93
N ALA A 610 -0.88 -10.23 -19.32
CA ALA A 610 -0.21 -9.25 -18.48
C ALA A 610 -1.10 -8.04 -18.16
N GLN A 611 -1.95 -7.62 -19.09
CA GLN A 611 -2.91 -6.54 -18.87
C GLN A 611 -3.90 -6.84 -17.73
N GLY A 612 -4.27 -8.11 -17.52
CA GLY A 612 -5.11 -8.53 -16.39
C GLY A 612 -4.40 -8.39 -15.03
N PHE A 613 -3.09 -8.60 -14.99
CA PHE A 613 -2.30 -8.50 -13.76
C PHE A 613 -2.04 -7.07 -13.28
N TYR A 614 -2.21 -6.07 -14.15
CA TYR A 614 -1.87 -4.68 -13.86
C TYR A 614 -3.07 -3.75 -14.11
N PRO A 615 -4.05 -3.70 -13.16
CA PRO A 615 -5.26 -2.91 -13.27
C PRO A 615 -5.01 -1.41 -13.05
N TYR A 616 -4.04 -0.82 -13.76
CA TYR A 616 -3.75 0.61 -13.71
C TYR A 616 -4.99 1.43 -14.10
N ARG A 617 -5.30 2.46 -13.30
CA ARG A 617 -6.35 3.43 -13.62
C ARG A 617 -6.04 4.22 -14.89
N GLN A 618 -4.77 4.55 -15.11
CA GLN A 618 -4.32 5.32 -16.26
C GLN A 618 -3.71 4.40 -17.31
N SER A 619 -4.21 4.50 -18.55
CA SER A 619 -3.69 3.73 -19.68
C SER A 619 -2.21 3.99 -19.94
N ALA A 620 -1.72 5.21 -19.67
CA ALA A 620 -0.31 5.56 -19.84
C ALA A 620 0.63 4.81 -18.88
N ASP A 621 0.19 4.52 -17.65
CA ASP A 621 0.98 3.74 -16.70
C ASP A 621 1.03 2.26 -17.11
N ARG A 622 -0.11 1.72 -17.55
CA ARG A 622 -0.20 0.37 -18.13
C ARG A 622 0.71 0.20 -19.33
N GLU A 623 0.74 1.19 -20.23
CA GLU A 623 1.53 1.13 -21.45
C GLU A 623 3.04 1.03 -21.19
N ARG A 624 3.55 1.50 -20.04
CA ARG A 624 4.97 1.31 -19.70
C ARG A 624 5.36 -0.16 -19.61
N VAL A 625 4.52 -0.97 -18.97
CA VAL A 625 4.75 -2.42 -18.87
C VAL A 625 4.55 -3.06 -20.25
N MET A 626 3.45 -2.73 -20.93
CA MET A 626 3.12 -3.31 -22.24
C MET A 626 4.17 -3.02 -23.31
N ALA A 627 4.72 -1.80 -23.34
CA ALA A 627 5.78 -1.42 -24.27
C ALA A 627 7.05 -2.26 -24.08
N GLY A 628 7.47 -2.47 -22.82
CA GLY A 628 8.63 -3.31 -22.51
C GLY A 628 8.39 -4.78 -22.88
N LEU A 629 7.20 -5.33 -22.62
CA LEU A 629 6.83 -6.68 -23.04
C LEU A 629 6.81 -6.83 -24.57
N ARG A 630 6.25 -5.84 -25.29
CA ARG A 630 6.24 -5.81 -26.76
C ARG A 630 7.66 -5.74 -27.32
N LYS A 631 8.53 -4.93 -26.71
CA LYS A 631 9.97 -4.85 -27.04
C LYS A 631 10.69 -6.19 -26.81
N ALA A 632 10.27 -6.95 -25.81
CA ALA A 632 10.77 -8.30 -25.53
C ALA A 632 10.29 -9.37 -26.52
N GLY A 633 9.36 -9.03 -27.43
CA GLY A 633 8.73 -9.96 -28.35
C GLY A 633 7.73 -10.90 -27.67
N VAL A 634 7.10 -10.46 -26.57
CA VAL A 634 5.95 -11.17 -25.99
C VAL A 634 4.75 -10.98 -26.93
N PRO A 635 4.04 -12.05 -27.32
CA PRO A 635 2.92 -11.96 -28.25
C PRO A 635 1.77 -11.15 -27.65
N GLU A 636 0.95 -10.57 -28.50
CA GLU A 636 -0.19 -9.78 -28.06
C GLU A 636 -1.30 -10.65 -27.49
N LEU A 637 -1.65 -11.71 -28.22
CA LEU A 637 -2.67 -12.68 -27.87
C LEU A 637 -2.05 -13.98 -27.30
N PRO A 638 -2.76 -14.66 -26.39
CA PRO A 638 -2.38 -16.01 -25.96
C PRO A 638 -2.63 -17.04 -27.08
N PHE A 639 -2.18 -18.28 -26.88
CA PHE A 639 -2.41 -19.47 -27.71
C PHE A 639 -1.70 -19.47 -29.07
N ASP A 640 -0.66 -18.66 -29.23
CA ASP A 640 0.16 -18.57 -30.44
C ASP A 640 -0.63 -18.19 -31.71
N ILE A 641 -1.63 -17.30 -31.58
CA ILE A 641 -2.54 -16.87 -32.68
C ILE A 641 -2.29 -15.43 -33.18
N ASP A 642 -1.11 -14.86 -32.89
CA ASP A 642 -0.77 -13.48 -33.31
C ASP A 642 -0.74 -13.31 -34.84
N ASP A 643 -0.59 -14.40 -35.60
CA ASP A 643 -0.71 -14.40 -37.07
C ASP A 643 -2.12 -14.03 -37.55
N ARG A 644 -3.14 -14.18 -36.69
CA ARG A 644 -4.54 -13.83 -36.95
C ARG A 644 -4.94 -12.43 -36.48
N LEU A 645 -3.99 -11.60 -36.06
CA LEU A 645 -4.28 -10.20 -35.69
C LEU A 645 -4.92 -9.40 -36.83
N GLY A 646 -4.68 -9.77 -38.09
CA GLY A 646 -5.33 -9.16 -39.25
C GLY A 646 -6.85 -9.41 -39.34
N ASP A 647 -7.35 -10.44 -38.66
CA ASP A 647 -8.77 -10.78 -38.59
C ASP A 647 -9.47 -10.13 -37.39
N ARG A 648 -8.77 -9.33 -36.60
CA ARG A 648 -9.34 -8.67 -35.41
C ARG A 648 -10.42 -7.67 -35.81
N LEU A 649 -11.54 -7.76 -35.12
CA LEU A 649 -12.62 -6.78 -35.24
C LEU A 649 -12.31 -5.49 -34.48
N THR A 650 -12.73 -4.37 -35.05
CA THR A 650 -12.71 -3.06 -34.41
C THR A 650 -13.78 -2.98 -33.32
N GLY A 651 -13.61 -2.06 -32.36
CA GLY A 651 -14.61 -1.84 -31.30
C GLY A 651 -16.04 -1.55 -31.82
N ALA A 652 -16.16 -0.93 -33.00
CA ALA A 652 -17.44 -0.66 -33.64
C ALA A 652 -18.10 -1.95 -34.17
N GLU A 653 -17.31 -2.80 -34.85
CA GLU A 653 -17.78 -4.10 -35.35
C GLU A 653 -18.16 -5.03 -34.19
N ILE A 654 -17.36 -5.06 -33.13
CA ILE A 654 -17.68 -5.84 -31.92
C ILE A 654 -19.00 -5.38 -31.31
N ARG A 655 -19.22 -4.06 -31.23
CA ARG A 655 -20.47 -3.51 -30.69
C ARG A 655 -21.68 -3.94 -31.51
N GLU A 656 -21.58 -3.83 -32.84
CA GLU A 656 -22.63 -4.26 -33.77
C GLU A 656 -22.90 -5.77 -33.68
N LEU A 657 -21.85 -6.57 -33.50
CA LEU A 657 -21.94 -8.02 -33.42
C LEU A 657 -22.59 -8.51 -32.12
N LEU A 658 -22.29 -7.87 -30.99
CA LEU A 658 -22.64 -8.37 -29.66
C LEU A 658 -23.85 -7.66 -29.04
N PHE A 659 -23.96 -6.33 -29.12
CA PHE A 659 -24.94 -5.58 -28.33
C PHE A 659 -26.33 -5.59 -28.97
N GLY A 660 -27.30 -6.18 -28.25
CA GLY A 660 -28.64 -6.45 -28.75
C GLY A 660 -28.79 -7.79 -29.47
N HIS A 661 -27.78 -8.66 -29.35
CA HIS A 661 -27.73 -9.93 -30.07
C HIS A 661 -27.52 -11.11 -29.13
N THR A 662 -27.97 -12.27 -29.60
CA THR A 662 -27.67 -13.57 -28.99
C THR A 662 -26.61 -14.26 -29.83
N ILE A 663 -25.55 -14.75 -29.19
CA ILE A 663 -24.52 -15.56 -29.81
C ILE A 663 -24.55 -16.98 -29.24
N ARG A 664 -24.21 -17.93 -30.09
CA ARG A 664 -24.03 -19.34 -29.72
C ARG A 664 -22.72 -19.84 -30.27
N GLY A 665 -22.08 -20.75 -29.54
CA GLY A 665 -20.71 -21.13 -29.77
C GLY A 665 -20.29 -22.38 -29.01
N VAL A 666 -18.99 -22.66 -29.07
CA VAL A 666 -18.36 -23.78 -28.39
C VAL A 666 -17.05 -23.31 -27.75
N THR A 667 -16.83 -23.73 -26.51
CA THR A 667 -15.57 -23.52 -25.78
C THR A 667 -14.47 -24.46 -26.28
N SER A 668 -13.21 -24.20 -25.93
CA SER A 668 -12.08 -25.06 -26.29
C SER A 668 -12.18 -26.51 -25.79
N ASP A 669 -12.89 -26.73 -24.68
CA ASP A 669 -13.17 -28.06 -24.10
C ASP A 669 -14.47 -28.71 -24.63
N GLY A 670 -15.14 -28.06 -25.59
CA GLY A 670 -16.30 -28.62 -26.30
C GLY A 670 -17.66 -28.36 -25.64
N GLN A 671 -17.74 -27.48 -24.63
CA GLN A 671 -19.01 -27.09 -24.02
C GLN A 671 -19.73 -26.07 -24.88
N ILE A 672 -21.07 -26.15 -24.90
CA ILE A 672 -21.90 -25.15 -25.56
C ILE A 672 -21.78 -23.82 -24.82
N TYR A 673 -21.48 -22.76 -25.55
CA TYR A 673 -21.44 -21.39 -25.07
C TYR A 673 -22.60 -20.62 -25.67
N GLU A 674 -23.44 -20.01 -24.83
CA GLU A 674 -24.49 -19.09 -25.26
C GLU A 674 -24.34 -17.77 -24.52
N ARG A 675 -24.57 -16.67 -25.22
CA ARG A 675 -24.54 -15.34 -24.60
C ARG A 675 -25.56 -14.43 -25.26
N GLU A 676 -26.42 -13.85 -24.45
CA GLU A 676 -27.38 -12.83 -24.84
C GLU A 676 -26.90 -11.50 -24.26
N THR A 677 -26.64 -10.50 -25.09
CA THR A 677 -26.16 -9.19 -24.61
C THR A 677 -27.18 -8.11 -24.93
N GLY A 678 -27.73 -7.46 -23.92
CA GLY A 678 -28.61 -6.31 -24.07
C GLY A 678 -27.88 -5.09 -24.65
N HIS A 679 -28.64 -4.14 -25.18
CA HIS A 679 -28.09 -2.89 -25.70
C HIS A 679 -27.39 -2.03 -24.64
N ASP A 680 -27.74 -2.21 -23.37
CA ASP A 680 -27.11 -1.58 -22.21
C ASP A 680 -25.79 -2.26 -21.79
N GLY A 681 -25.43 -3.37 -22.44
CA GLY A 681 -24.23 -4.15 -22.15
C GLY A 681 -24.43 -5.19 -21.05
N GLN A 682 -25.58 -5.27 -20.39
CA GLN A 682 -25.88 -6.40 -19.52
C GLN A 682 -26.00 -7.66 -20.37
N ALA A 683 -25.26 -8.71 -20.03
CA ALA A 683 -25.25 -9.94 -20.79
C ALA A 683 -25.49 -11.14 -19.90
N LEU A 684 -26.31 -12.07 -20.38
CA LEU A 684 -26.56 -13.36 -19.78
C LEU A 684 -25.69 -14.40 -20.50
N VAL A 685 -24.81 -15.06 -19.77
CA VAL A 685 -23.85 -16.04 -20.29
C VAL A 685 -24.18 -17.43 -19.75
N ARG A 686 -24.18 -18.44 -20.61
CA ARG A 686 -24.35 -19.86 -20.27
C ARG A 686 -23.21 -20.67 -20.86
N ILE A 687 -22.61 -21.57 -20.08
CA ILE A 687 -21.57 -22.48 -20.53
C ILE A 687 -21.89 -23.90 -20.05
N GLY A 688 -22.12 -24.81 -20.99
CA GLY A 688 -22.45 -26.21 -20.68
C GLY A 688 -23.70 -26.30 -19.81
N SER A 689 -23.59 -26.99 -18.67
CA SER A 689 -24.65 -27.12 -17.66
C SER A 689 -24.53 -26.14 -16.49
N HIS A 690 -23.61 -25.16 -16.56
CA HIS A 690 -23.40 -24.19 -15.48
C HIS A 690 -24.54 -23.16 -15.45
N ALA A 691 -24.69 -22.50 -14.28
CA ALA A 691 -25.72 -21.51 -14.06
C ALA A 691 -25.57 -20.29 -15.00
N GLU A 692 -26.69 -19.66 -15.30
CA GLU A 692 -26.73 -18.38 -16.01
C GLU A 692 -25.97 -17.30 -15.25
N GLU A 693 -24.99 -16.68 -15.91
CA GLU A 693 -24.17 -15.62 -15.34
C GLU A 693 -24.57 -14.27 -15.95
N VAL A 694 -24.86 -13.29 -15.09
CA VAL A 694 -25.05 -11.90 -15.53
C VAL A 694 -23.71 -11.18 -15.47
N VAL A 695 -23.25 -10.72 -16.63
CA VAL A 695 -22.00 -9.99 -16.80
C VAL A 695 -22.28 -8.61 -17.39
N THR A 696 -21.49 -7.61 -17.01
CA THR A 696 -21.53 -6.32 -17.69
C THR A 696 -20.51 -6.31 -18.80
N THR A 697 -20.89 -5.89 -20.00
CA THR A 697 -20.04 -5.81 -21.18
C THR A 697 -19.81 -4.35 -21.56
N ALA A 698 -18.56 -3.96 -21.80
CA ALA A 698 -18.24 -2.76 -22.55
C ALA A 698 -17.16 -3.01 -23.60
N ILE A 699 -16.90 -1.97 -24.37
CA ILE A 699 -15.85 -1.93 -25.39
C ILE A 699 -14.81 -0.91 -24.94
N ASP A 700 -13.54 -1.34 -24.85
CA ASP A 700 -12.38 -0.47 -24.60
C ASP A 700 -11.42 -0.59 -25.79
N GLY A 701 -11.38 0.44 -26.64
CA GLY A 701 -10.68 0.36 -27.92
C GLY A 701 -11.27 -0.74 -28.82
N ASP A 702 -10.42 -1.69 -29.22
CA ASP A 702 -10.78 -2.87 -30.02
C ASP A 702 -10.93 -4.15 -29.18
N ALA A 703 -11.11 -3.99 -27.86
CA ALA A 703 -11.33 -5.09 -26.93
C ALA A 703 -12.78 -5.10 -26.42
N VAL A 704 -13.32 -6.31 -26.23
CA VAL A 704 -14.52 -6.53 -25.43
C VAL A 704 -14.11 -6.78 -23.99
N CYS A 705 -14.55 -5.92 -23.08
CA CYS A 705 -14.32 -6.07 -21.66
C CYS A 705 -15.59 -6.56 -20.99
N VAL A 706 -15.44 -7.58 -20.16
CA VAL A 706 -16.50 -8.23 -19.41
C VAL A 706 -16.15 -8.08 -17.93
N TRP A 707 -17.13 -7.59 -17.18
CA TRP A 707 -17.12 -7.54 -15.73
C TRP A 707 -18.05 -8.62 -15.22
N SER A 708 -17.51 -9.50 -14.39
CA SER A 708 -18.35 -10.41 -13.63
C SER A 708 -17.83 -10.68 -12.23
N TYR A 709 -18.74 -11.18 -11.39
CA TYR A 709 -18.44 -11.68 -10.06
C TYR A 709 -17.63 -12.97 -10.05
N ILE A 710 -17.31 -13.58 -11.19
CA ILE A 710 -16.57 -14.84 -11.30
C ILE A 710 -15.20 -14.60 -11.96
N TRP A 711 -15.19 -13.78 -13.01
CA TRP A 711 -14.01 -13.58 -13.85
C TRP A 711 -13.26 -12.28 -13.56
N GLY A 712 -13.85 -11.35 -12.80
CA GLY A 712 -13.32 -10.01 -12.60
C GLY A 712 -13.36 -9.17 -13.89
N ASP A 713 -12.58 -8.10 -13.94
CA ASP A 713 -12.40 -7.24 -15.13
C ASP A 713 -11.51 -7.94 -16.15
N MET A 714 -12.09 -8.62 -17.14
CA MET A 714 -11.33 -9.22 -18.24
C MET A 714 -11.64 -8.53 -19.55
N CYS A 715 -10.61 -8.19 -20.31
CA CYS A 715 -10.74 -7.77 -21.70
C CYS A 715 -10.25 -8.87 -22.62
N GLY A 716 -10.86 -8.99 -23.79
CA GLY A 716 -10.55 -9.97 -24.81
C GLY A 716 -10.63 -9.38 -26.21
N ALA A 717 -10.02 -10.06 -27.17
CA ALA A 717 -10.12 -9.73 -28.58
C ALA A 717 -11.21 -10.58 -29.25
N VAL A 718 -11.85 -10.03 -30.27
CA VAL A 718 -12.73 -10.80 -31.17
C VAL A 718 -12.05 -10.90 -32.53
N LEU A 719 -11.84 -12.13 -32.99
CA LEU A 719 -11.26 -12.42 -34.29
C LEU A 719 -12.33 -12.97 -35.21
N ARG A 720 -12.31 -12.56 -36.48
CA ARG A 720 -13.06 -13.25 -37.53
C ARG A 720 -12.41 -14.61 -37.79
N ASN A 721 -13.21 -15.62 -38.09
CA ASN A 721 -12.76 -16.90 -38.62
C ASN A 721 -13.14 -16.97 -40.10
N PRO A 722 -12.21 -16.76 -41.04
CA PRO A 722 -12.51 -16.78 -42.47
C PRO A 722 -13.08 -18.11 -42.98
N ASP A 723 -12.78 -19.20 -42.28
CA ASP A 723 -13.23 -20.56 -42.60
C ASP A 723 -14.46 -20.99 -41.78
N GLY A 724 -14.93 -20.12 -40.88
CA GLY A 724 -16.07 -20.40 -40.00
C GLY A 724 -17.41 -20.29 -40.71
N ALA A 725 -18.42 -20.97 -40.15
CA ALA A 725 -19.76 -20.99 -40.70
C ALA A 725 -20.84 -20.88 -39.60
N PRO A 726 -21.99 -20.25 -39.87
CA PRO A 726 -23.08 -20.14 -38.90
C PRO A 726 -23.56 -21.49 -38.37
N GLU A 727 -23.53 -22.53 -39.21
CA GLU A 727 -24.01 -23.88 -38.86
C GLU A 727 -23.08 -24.60 -37.89
N THR A 728 -21.81 -24.22 -37.84
CA THR A 728 -20.78 -24.75 -36.93
C THR A 728 -20.56 -23.83 -35.72
N PHE A 729 -21.23 -22.69 -35.66
CA PHE A 729 -21.13 -21.70 -34.59
C PHE A 729 -19.70 -21.19 -34.37
N ASP A 730 -18.95 -20.94 -35.45
CA ASP A 730 -17.52 -20.64 -35.39
C ASP A 730 -17.07 -19.55 -36.36
N GLU A 731 -17.96 -18.66 -36.82
CA GLU A 731 -17.62 -17.52 -37.68
C GLU A 731 -16.70 -16.49 -37.00
N TYR A 732 -16.71 -16.46 -35.67
CA TYR A 732 -15.91 -15.58 -34.85
C TYR A 732 -15.29 -16.35 -33.69
N GLU A 733 -14.21 -15.82 -33.15
CA GLU A 733 -13.55 -16.36 -31.96
C GLU A 733 -13.34 -15.25 -30.94
N LEU A 734 -13.87 -15.45 -29.74
CA LEU A 734 -13.67 -14.60 -28.58
C LEU A 734 -12.47 -15.12 -27.79
N VAL A 735 -11.42 -14.31 -27.67
CA VAL A 735 -10.13 -14.67 -27.05
C VAL A 735 -9.92 -13.85 -25.79
N PHE A 736 -9.90 -14.54 -24.64
CA PHE A 736 -9.52 -14.02 -23.32
C PHE A 736 -8.17 -14.59 -22.88
N PRO A 737 -7.53 -14.04 -21.82
CA PRO A 737 -6.24 -14.53 -21.33
C PRO A 737 -6.14 -16.04 -21.08
N TYR A 738 -7.23 -16.65 -20.61
CA TYR A 738 -7.28 -18.05 -20.17
C TYR A 738 -8.25 -18.92 -20.97
N SER A 739 -8.98 -18.35 -21.93
CA SER A 739 -9.98 -19.11 -22.68
C SER A 739 -10.20 -18.55 -24.08
N ARG A 740 -10.61 -19.42 -24.98
CA ARG A 740 -11.08 -19.07 -26.33
C ARG A 740 -12.42 -19.73 -26.60
N ARG A 741 -13.30 -19.03 -27.29
CA ARG A 741 -14.66 -19.49 -27.57
C ARG A 741 -15.01 -19.15 -29.01
N ALA A 742 -15.24 -20.17 -29.82
CA ALA A 742 -15.80 -19.99 -31.15
C ALA A 742 -17.28 -19.63 -31.01
N PHE A 743 -17.80 -18.72 -31.83
CA PHE A 743 -19.22 -18.36 -31.83
C PHE A 743 -19.71 -17.80 -33.17
N SER A 744 -21.04 -17.83 -33.33
CA SER A 744 -21.79 -17.12 -34.36
C SER A 744 -22.97 -16.37 -33.75
N VAL A 745 -23.45 -15.32 -34.43
CA VAL A 745 -24.70 -14.64 -34.05
C VAL A 745 -25.88 -15.52 -34.47
N VAL A 746 -26.84 -15.68 -33.58
CA VAL A 746 -28.08 -16.41 -33.84
C VAL A 746 -29.17 -15.38 -34.10
N GLU A 747 -29.87 -15.47 -35.23
CA GLU A 747 -31.08 -14.67 -35.44
C GLU A 747 -32.15 -15.11 -34.42
N GLU A 748 -32.73 -14.16 -33.68
CA GLU A 748 -33.93 -14.45 -32.88
C GLU A 748 -34.97 -15.09 -33.79
N ALA A 749 -35.40 -16.31 -33.44
CA ALA A 749 -36.66 -16.83 -33.96
C ALA A 749 -37.74 -15.83 -33.53
N SER A 750 -38.27 -15.08 -34.50
CA SER A 750 -39.40 -14.17 -34.34
C SER A 750 -40.43 -14.77 -33.38
N GLY A 751 -40.70 -14.04 -32.30
CA GLY A 751 -41.33 -14.54 -31.09
C GLY A 751 -42.41 -15.61 -31.25
N ASP A 752 -42.24 -16.70 -30.50
CA ASP A 752 -43.35 -17.51 -30.03
C ASP A 752 -43.17 -17.79 -28.53
N THR A 753 -43.96 -17.05 -27.75
CA THR A 753 -44.43 -17.30 -26.38
C THR A 753 -43.82 -18.50 -25.64
N LEU A 754 -42.86 -18.25 -24.75
CA LEU A 754 -42.68 -19.07 -23.54
C LEU A 754 -43.55 -18.51 -22.43
N THR A 755 -44.85 -18.79 -22.52
CA THR A 755 -45.70 -18.80 -21.32
C THR A 755 -45.17 -19.88 -20.38
N ALA A 756 -44.76 -19.45 -19.19
CA ALA A 756 -44.51 -20.32 -18.05
C ALA A 756 -45.67 -21.30 -17.86
N ALA A 757 -45.38 -22.60 -17.86
CA ALA A 757 -46.22 -23.58 -17.22
C ALA A 757 -45.77 -23.70 -15.76
N PRO A 758 -46.67 -23.53 -14.77
CA PRO A 758 -46.32 -23.73 -13.36
C PRO A 758 -46.28 -25.24 -13.07
N GLY A 759 -45.19 -25.70 -12.48
CA GLY A 759 -45.01 -27.06 -11.97
C GLY A 759 -44.00 -27.08 -10.84
#